data_AF-A0A369AZT0-F1
#
_entry.id   AF-A0A369AZT0-F1
#
_cell.length_a   1.000
_cell.length_b   1.000
_cell.length_c   1.000
_cell.angle_alpha   90.00
_cell.angle_beta   90.00
_cell.angle_gamma   90.00
#
_symmetry.space_group_name_H-M   'P 1'
#
loop_
_entity.id
_entity.type
_entity.pdbx_description
1 polymer ?
#
loop_
_entity_poly.entity_id
_entity_poly.type
_entity_poly.pdbx_seq_one_letter_code
_entity_poly.pdbx_strand_id
1 'polypeptide(L)'
;MLMKKIACAVTLTFVITTSMSAAFADTAAVHDTTRAASVTVSQTRAAVSGEGADESKAKISRDKAKEIAVKAAKEYFDTSVDESRFQTDINFVADYTGKDNYVWSIRFNKNDDQIMHSINVEIGSDTGRLLGFSSYKYVYGGDNAAIPKITKNQAKKIADEFAKKINAGEFSQSRYVDYLYRGYYGGHFPENYAFTYSRVKDGIYVDSNYISIGVNAETGKVSQYGFRWNDDAGFPGISNIIKQQEAFDIVKQKVGFELVYMPYSRNIYGLGAEQVKLAYTPDRQIILDAETGKFVDWQGNPISEAKVIELSEQGKTDFLSRAREIKRPDKEMDKDKAAQIMKTALADMYGKELELQALSYQNGEDYLGLGGIAVWTGIFQEKSVNEIGSGIEGNIGIDALSGQVVSLYKYNRHMTNEDKEFVPAVTWEQAYYKALDMVAKCYPDKLKHIQTEHKYSKNVAYYNDVMVADRIYDFNFERLVNGIRCTGDGISVSLDAATGELTQIRSTWRDAAFPDSKKAISAEKAKEIFFQNHHMEPAYAIYTRDTHDKGQKSEIRVIYRIKAVNDSSSGYSGGSSIDAITQELLNFDQKEDKVFDDKIRGYWGEDKLSILAFCGIIDIDSFKPDESVTRLDAVKMLVMAKGYDPYDRQREMEDLNFNNIGKEDMNYRYLQAAVKLGIIENKQTEFKGDEAVSRKDMAQMLVRLSKYDELAKAEGLFALPYQDCKNVAGDKIGYISIAKALGIAADESGKIPPNQFRPDDNATYAQFAVAVYNALKYIR
;
A
#
# COMPACT_ATOMS: atom_id res chain seq x y z
N MET A 1 77.05 -27.58 -8.39
CA MET A 1 77.57 -27.66 -7.02
C MET A 1 77.11 -26.43 -6.25
N LEU A 2 76.60 -26.63 -5.02
CA LEU A 2 76.25 -25.57 -4.06
C LEU A 2 77.39 -24.53 -3.89
N MET A 3 77.05 -23.25 -3.70
CA MET A 3 77.36 -22.49 -2.47
C MET A 3 76.92 -21.00 -2.49
N LYS A 4 76.09 -20.66 -1.49
CA LYS A 4 75.92 -19.46 -0.62
C LYS A 4 76.41 -18.03 -0.99
N LYS A 5 75.46 -17.10 -0.71
CA LYS A 5 75.50 -15.75 -0.07
C LYS A 5 76.14 -14.56 -0.81
N ILE A 6 75.40 -13.44 -0.87
CA ILE A 6 75.70 -12.12 -0.23
C ILE A 6 74.51 -11.16 -0.42
N ALA A 7 74.22 -10.38 0.64
CA ALA A 7 73.27 -9.28 0.69
C ALA A 7 73.90 -7.97 0.18
N CYS A 8 73.10 -7.08 -0.42
CA CYS A 8 73.46 -5.68 -0.63
C CYS A 8 72.29 -4.78 -0.23
N ALA A 9 72.60 -3.81 0.63
CA ALA A 9 71.78 -2.69 1.02
C ALA A 9 72.30 -1.43 0.33
N VAL A 10 71.42 -0.52 -0.09
CA VAL A 10 71.73 0.93 -0.17
C VAL A 10 70.49 1.72 0.27
N THR A 11 70.77 2.63 1.19
CA THR A 11 69.95 3.57 1.95
C THR A 11 69.43 4.73 1.10
N LEU A 12 68.25 5.29 1.43
CA LEU A 12 68.01 6.73 1.29
C LEU A 12 67.07 7.25 2.39
N THR A 13 67.53 8.32 3.02
CA THR A 13 67.03 9.01 4.22
C THR A 13 65.82 9.90 3.93
N PHE A 14 64.85 10.03 4.85
CA PHE A 14 64.09 11.28 5.02
C PHE A 14 63.66 11.50 6.47
N VAL A 15 63.83 12.75 6.91
CA VAL A 15 63.65 13.26 8.28
C VAL A 15 62.25 13.84 8.45
N ILE A 16 61.72 13.66 9.66
CA ILE A 16 60.42 14.07 10.18
C ILE A 16 60.41 15.56 10.57
N THR A 17 59.32 16.27 10.28
CA THR A 17 58.80 17.34 11.17
C THR A 17 57.28 17.23 11.29
N THR A 18 56.80 17.42 12.51
CA THR A 18 55.44 17.23 13.00
C THR A 18 54.59 18.50 12.84
N SER A 19 53.30 18.33 12.55
CA SER A 19 52.26 19.22 13.09
C SER A 19 50.95 18.46 13.30
N MET A 20 50.40 18.65 14.50
CA MET A 20 49.18 18.04 15.02
C MET A 20 47.96 18.41 14.18
N SER A 21 47.06 17.45 13.95
CA SER A 21 45.68 17.70 13.57
C SER A 21 44.77 16.90 14.50
N ALA A 22 43.89 17.62 15.19
CA ALA A 22 42.93 17.10 16.13
C ALA A 22 41.95 16.14 15.44
N ALA A 23 41.72 14.99 16.08
CA ALA A 23 40.71 14.03 15.67
C ALA A 23 39.32 14.57 16.09
N PHE A 24 38.50 14.93 15.11
CA PHE A 24 37.05 14.84 15.23
C PHE A 24 36.64 13.52 14.57
N ALA A 25 36.09 12.62 15.37
CA ALA A 25 35.48 11.40 14.86
C ALA A 25 34.08 11.75 14.35
N ASP A 26 33.92 11.82 13.04
CA ASP A 26 32.61 11.75 12.40
C ASP A 26 32.16 10.29 12.36
N THR A 27 31.21 9.95 13.23
CA THR A 27 30.37 8.77 13.07
C THR A 27 29.41 9.02 11.91
N ALA A 28 29.78 8.56 10.72
CA ALA A 28 28.84 8.40 9.62
C ALA A 28 29.09 7.04 8.93
N ALA A 29 27.98 6.38 8.59
CA ALA A 29 27.84 5.19 7.73
C ALA A 29 27.57 3.85 8.43
N VAL A 30 26.42 3.74 9.10
CA VAL A 30 25.52 2.59 8.95
C VAL A 30 24.09 3.15 8.99
N HIS A 31 23.49 3.40 7.83
CA HIS A 31 22.04 3.47 7.58
C HIS A 31 21.82 4.00 6.16
N ASP A 32 21.99 3.14 5.15
CA ASP A 32 21.41 3.40 3.82
C ASP A 32 21.16 2.10 3.05
N THR A 33 20.35 1.20 3.63
CA THR A 33 19.87 -0.02 2.95
C THR A 33 18.36 -0.16 2.91
N THR A 34 17.60 0.90 3.19
CA THR A 34 16.13 0.92 3.08
C THR A 34 15.65 2.03 2.16
N ARG A 35 16.08 1.98 0.89
CA ARG A 35 15.45 2.77 -0.17
C ARG A 35 15.23 1.91 -1.42
N ALA A 36 14.34 0.94 -1.30
CA ALA A 36 13.77 0.21 -2.43
C ALA A 36 12.38 -0.34 -2.05
N ALA A 37 11.47 0.56 -1.69
CA ALA A 37 10.03 0.29 -1.75
C ALA A 37 9.44 1.21 -2.83
N SER A 38 9.90 1.04 -4.08
CA SER A 38 9.14 1.53 -5.21
C SER A 38 7.91 0.65 -5.34
N VAL A 39 6.74 1.20 -5.02
CA VAL A 39 5.44 0.63 -5.38
C VAL A 39 5.33 0.71 -6.90
N THR A 40 5.96 -0.25 -7.56
CA THR A 40 5.62 -0.57 -8.94
C THR A 40 4.23 -1.17 -8.86
N VAL A 41 3.22 -0.52 -9.44
CA VAL A 41 2.04 -1.23 -9.94
C VAL A 41 2.52 -2.09 -11.12
N SER A 42 3.39 -3.06 -10.84
CA SER A 42 3.70 -4.14 -11.76
C SER A 42 2.60 -5.15 -11.54
N GLN A 43 1.44 -4.88 -12.14
CA GLN A 43 0.56 -5.99 -12.52
C GLN A 43 1.11 -6.73 -13.76
N THR A 44 2.36 -6.50 -14.17
CA THR A 44 3.18 -7.56 -14.73
C THR A 44 3.52 -8.53 -13.60
N ARG A 45 2.57 -9.40 -13.28
CA ARG A 45 2.82 -10.61 -12.51
C ARG A 45 3.87 -11.39 -13.32
N ALA A 46 5.09 -11.45 -12.80
CA ALA A 46 6.18 -12.19 -13.43
C ALA A 46 5.70 -13.61 -13.73
N ALA A 47 6.02 -14.11 -14.93
CA ALA A 47 5.80 -15.50 -15.26
C ALA A 47 6.37 -16.39 -14.15
N VAL A 48 5.60 -17.43 -13.78
CA VAL A 48 5.97 -18.40 -12.74
C VAL A 48 7.37 -18.92 -13.07
N SER A 49 8.29 -18.85 -12.10
CA SER A 49 9.63 -19.44 -12.20
C SER A 49 9.50 -20.97 -12.18
N GLY A 50 9.13 -21.54 -13.31
CA GLY A 50 9.12 -22.97 -13.58
C GLY A 50 10.30 -23.35 -14.48
N GLU A 51 10.65 -24.64 -14.49
CA GLU A 51 11.55 -25.23 -15.47
C GLU A 51 11.16 -24.78 -16.90
N GLY A 52 12.14 -24.34 -17.69
CA GLY A 52 11.91 -23.80 -19.03
C GLY A 52 11.06 -24.75 -19.88
N ALA A 53 9.99 -24.23 -20.49
CA ALA A 53 9.12 -25.04 -21.32
C ALA A 53 9.85 -25.50 -22.59
N ASP A 54 9.37 -26.58 -23.21
CA ASP A 54 9.90 -27.10 -24.47
C ASP A 54 9.63 -26.10 -25.61
N GLU A 55 10.70 -25.41 -26.07
CA GLU A 55 10.65 -24.39 -27.12
C GLU A 55 10.15 -24.92 -28.47
N SER A 56 10.14 -26.24 -28.69
CA SER A 56 9.58 -26.83 -29.92
C SER A 56 8.08 -26.53 -30.11
N LYS A 57 7.40 -26.09 -29.05
CA LYS A 57 6.00 -25.67 -29.08
C LYS A 57 5.77 -24.27 -29.66
N ALA A 58 6.80 -23.44 -29.75
CA ALA A 58 6.66 -22.07 -30.23
C ALA A 58 6.61 -22.00 -31.77
N LYS A 59 5.67 -21.23 -32.34
CA LYS A 59 5.67 -20.95 -33.80
C LYS A 59 6.64 -19.83 -34.19
N ILE A 60 6.91 -18.92 -33.26
CA ILE A 60 7.91 -17.87 -33.39
C ILE A 60 9.18 -18.35 -32.71
N SER A 61 10.30 -18.36 -33.44
CA SER A 61 11.60 -18.73 -32.88
C SER A 61 12.09 -17.73 -31.84
N ARG A 62 12.97 -18.18 -30.94
CA ARG A 62 13.65 -17.35 -29.95
C ARG A 62 14.29 -16.09 -30.56
N ASP A 63 15.05 -16.25 -31.64
CA ASP A 63 15.73 -15.15 -32.33
C ASP A 63 14.75 -14.16 -32.96
N LYS A 64 13.65 -14.67 -33.54
CA LYS A 64 12.63 -13.81 -34.12
C LYS A 64 11.88 -13.03 -33.04
N ALA A 65 11.59 -13.66 -31.89
CA ALA A 65 10.99 -12.98 -30.75
C ALA A 65 11.90 -11.86 -30.21
N LYS A 66 13.22 -12.09 -30.14
CA LYS A 66 14.21 -11.05 -29.78
C LYS A 66 14.22 -9.89 -30.76
N GLU A 67 14.22 -10.16 -32.07
CA GLU A 67 14.16 -9.12 -33.12
C GLU A 67 12.89 -8.26 -32.97
N ILE A 68 11.74 -8.92 -32.76
CA ILE A 68 10.46 -8.23 -32.52
C ILE A 68 10.55 -7.37 -31.26
N ALA A 69 11.13 -7.89 -30.17
CA ALA A 69 11.25 -7.16 -28.91
C ALA A 69 12.12 -5.90 -29.04
N VAL A 70 13.29 -6.00 -29.68
CA VAL A 70 14.19 -4.85 -29.92
C VAL A 70 13.50 -3.80 -30.81
N LYS A 71 12.84 -4.25 -31.87
CA LYS A 71 12.08 -3.37 -32.78
C LYS A 71 10.95 -2.65 -32.04
N ALA A 72 10.17 -3.38 -31.25
CA ALA A 72 9.05 -2.84 -30.50
C ALA A 72 9.50 -1.81 -29.46
N ALA A 73 10.58 -2.11 -28.71
CA ALA A 73 11.19 -1.18 -27.75
C ALA A 73 11.51 0.18 -28.40
N LYS A 74 12.07 0.15 -29.63
CA LYS A 74 12.40 1.36 -30.38
C LYS A 74 11.18 2.07 -30.95
N GLU A 75 10.30 1.35 -31.65
CA GLU A 75 9.20 1.95 -32.42
C GLU A 75 8.02 2.45 -31.58
N TYR A 76 7.75 1.79 -30.46
CA TYR A 76 6.60 2.11 -29.60
C TYR A 76 7.00 2.86 -28.33
N PHE A 77 8.19 2.60 -27.78
CA PHE A 77 8.58 3.10 -26.46
C PHE A 77 9.81 4.01 -26.48
N ASP A 78 10.31 4.37 -27.67
CA ASP A 78 11.50 5.22 -27.85
C ASP A 78 12.70 4.76 -27.00
N THR A 79 12.84 3.43 -26.88
CA THR A 79 13.85 2.77 -26.05
C THR A 79 14.81 2.00 -26.93
N SER A 80 16.06 2.45 -26.99
CA SER A 80 17.10 1.77 -27.76
C SER A 80 17.76 0.68 -26.93
N VAL A 81 17.78 -0.55 -27.47
CA VAL A 81 18.55 -1.67 -26.92
C VAL A 81 19.82 -1.81 -27.74
N ASP A 82 20.96 -1.45 -27.14
CA ASP A 82 22.29 -1.75 -27.70
C ASP A 82 22.71 -3.13 -27.23
N GLU A 83 22.58 -4.12 -28.11
CA GLU A 83 22.85 -5.52 -27.77
C GLU A 83 24.30 -5.79 -27.34
N SER A 84 25.24 -4.88 -27.64
CA SER A 84 26.63 -4.99 -27.15
C SER A 84 26.80 -4.56 -25.69
N ARG A 85 25.81 -3.84 -25.14
CA ARG A 85 25.84 -3.25 -23.79
C ARG A 85 24.80 -3.83 -22.84
N PHE A 86 23.82 -4.55 -23.37
CA PHE A 86 22.78 -5.20 -22.58
C PHE A 86 23.01 -6.71 -22.53
N GLN A 87 23.06 -7.26 -21.31
CA GLN A 87 22.84 -8.68 -21.11
C GLN A 87 21.41 -9.02 -21.50
N THR A 88 21.21 -10.09 -22.30
CA THR A 88 19.89 -10.53 -22.75
C THR A 88 19.57 -11.89 -22.15
N ASP A 89 18.48 -11.98 -21.40
CA ASP A 89 17.91 -13.22 -20.90
C ASP A 89 16.59 -13.49 -21.65
N ILE A 90 16.43 -14.69 -22.22
CA ILE A 90 15.22 -15.07 -22.97
C ILE A 90 14.68 -16.37 -22.42
N ASN A 91 13.47 -16.32 -21.87
CA ASN A 91 12.80 -17.47 -21.28
C ASN A 91 11.53 -17.79 -22.03
N PHE A 92 11.32 -19.08 -22.31
CA PHE A 92 10.07 -19.61 -22.83
C PHE A 92 9.23 -20.16 -21.68
N VAL A 93 8.10 -19.49 -21.41
CA VAL A 93 7.30 -19.73 -20.21
C VAL A 93 5.82 -19.81 -20.56
N ALA A 94 5.06 -20.55 -19.76
CA ALA A 94 3.60 -20.54 -19.87
C ALA A 94 3.08 -19.13 -19.56
N ASP A 95 2.11 -18.68 -20.36
CA ASP A 95 1.33 -17.50 -20.07
C ASP A 95 0.44 -17.75 -18.86
N TYR A 96 0.10 -16.69 -18.15
CA TYR A 96 -0.80 -16.74 -17.00
C TYR A 96 -2.21 -17.23 -17.38
N THR A 97 -2.60 -17.08 -18.66
CA THR A 97 -3.94 -17.41 -19.17
C THR A 97 -4.20 -18.92 -19.31
N GLY A 98 -3.15 -19.75 -19.24
CA GLY A 98 -3.26 -21.20 -19.25
C GLY A 98 -2.07 -21.93 -19.86
N LYS A 99 -2.01 -23.24 -19.61
CA LYS A 99 -0.88 -24.14 -19.86
C LYS A 99 -0.50 -24.38 -21.34
N ASP A 100 -1.36 -23.99 -22.28
CA ASP A 100 -1.13 -24.15 -23.72
C ASP A 100 -0.85 -22.83 -24.45
N ASN A 101 -0.90 -21.70 -23.73
CA ASN A 101 -0.43 -20.40 -24.22
C ASN A 101 0.97 -20.17 -23.66
N TYR A 102 1.93 -19.87 -24.54
CA TYR A 102 3.30 -19.60 -24.13
C TYR A 102 3.72 -18.21 -24.59
N VAL A 103 4.67 -17.64 -23.87
CA VAL A 103 5.28 -16.35 -24.20
C VAL A 103 6.79 -16.46 -24.16
N TRP A 104 7.43 -15.68 -25.04
CA TRP A 104 8.83 -15.34 -24.92
C TRP A 104 8.95 -14.16 -23.98
N SER A 105 9.43 -14.40 -22.77
CA SER A 105 9.79 -13.37 -21.80
C SER A 105 11.25 -12.98 -22.00
N ILE A 106 11.48 -11.79 -22.55
CA ILE A 106 12.80 -11.29 -22.91
C ILE A 106 13.16 -10.14 -21.97
N ARG A 107 14.30 -10.25 -21.30
CA ARG A 107 14.84 -9.22 -20.41
C ARG A 107 16.17 -8.70 -20.95
N PHE A 108 16.28 -7.39 -21.12
CA PHE A 108 17.53 -6.71 -21.41
C PHE A 108 17.99 -5.97 -20.16
N ASN A 109 19.14 -6.36 -19.61
CA ASN A 109 19.73 -5.73 -18.43
C ASN A 109 21.04 -5.05 -18.78
N LYS A 110 21.19 -3.81 -18.34
CA LYS A 110 22.45 -3.09 -18.34
C LYS A 110 22.70 -2.63 -16.91
N ASN A 111 23.78 -3.11 -16.31
CA ASN A 111 24.21 -2.66 -14.98
C ASN A 111 25.69 -2.32 -15.08
N ASP A 112 26.00 -1.03 -14.98
CA ASP A 112 27.37 -0.50 -14.88
C ASP A 112 27.46 0.48 -13.70
N ASP A 113 28.65 1.01 -13.43
CA ASP A 113 28.91 1.90 -12.28
C ASP A 113 28.03 3.18 -12.27
N GLN A 114 27.39 3.52 -13.39
CA GLN A 114 26.58 4.73 -13.56
C GLN A 114 25.09 4.44 -13.70
N ILE A 115 24.69 3.29 -14.24
CA ILE A 115 23.29 3.01 -14.56
C ILE A 115 22.91 1.56 -14.32
N MET A 116 21.73 1.37 -13.75
CA MET A 116 20.97 0.12 -13.79
C MET A 116 19.73 0.34 -14.67
N HIS A 117 19.66 -0.36 -15.81
CA HIS A 117 18.55 -0.29 -16.76
C HIS A 117 18.07 -1.70 -17.08
N SER A 118 16.82 -2.01 -16.71
CA SER A 118 16.16 -3.27 -17.04
C SER A 118 14.96 -3.02 -17.95
N ILE A 119 14.87 -3.74 -19.04
CA ILE A 119 13.75 -3.71 -19.98
C ILE A 119 13.18 -5.12 -20.05
N ASN A 120 11.90 -5.31 -19.76
CA ASN A 120 11.21 -6.57 -19.93
C ASN A 120 10.20 -6.47 -21.07
N VAL A 121 10.19 -7.45 -21.96
CA VAL A 121 9.30 -7.54 -23.11
C VAL A 121 8.69 -8.94 -23.18
N GLU A 122 7.38 -9.04 -23.36
CA GLU A 122 6.67 -10.30 -23.54
C GLU A 122 6.11 -10.39 -24.95
N ILE A 123 6.48 -11.44 -25.68
CA ILE A 123 6.03 -11.70 -27.05
C ILE A 123 5.25 -13.02 -27.08
N GLY A 124 4.05 -13.02 -27.66
CA GLY A 124 3.26 -14.25 -27.84
C GLY A 124 4.00 -15.27 -28.71
N SER A 125 4.17 -16.49 -28.20
CA SER A 125 4.98 -17.53 -28.87
C SER A 125 4.47 -17.92 -30.25
N ASP A 126 3.18 -17.75 -30.48
CA ASP A 126 2.49 -18.23 -31.67
C ASP A 126 2.23 -17.13 -32.70
N THR A 127 2.04 -15.91 -32.20
CA THR A 127 1.57 -14.77 -33.00
C THR A 127 2.67 -13.73 -33.24
N GLY A 128 3.72 -13.71 -32.42
CA GLY A 128 4.72 -12.65 -32.42
C GLY A 128 4.17 -11.32 -31.92
N ARG A 129 2.97 -11.30 -31.33
CA ARG A 129 2.33 -10.09 -30.82
C ARG A 129 3.02 -9.61 -29.56
N LEU A 130 3.18 -8.29 -29.41
CA LEU A 130 3.63 -7.69 -28.15
C LEU A 130 2.51 -7.77 -27.10
N LEU A 131 2.79 -8.48 -26.00
CA LEU A 131 1.85 -8.70 -24.89
C LEU A 131 2.23 -7.89 -23.64
N GLY A 132 3.49 -7.51 -23.50
CA GLY A 132 3.97 -6.80 -22.34
C GLY A 132 5.25 -6.02 -22.63
N PHE A 133 5.39 -4.85 -22.03
CA PHE A 133 6.59 -4.05 -22.03
C PHE A 133 6.72 -3.31 -20.70
N SER A 134 7.92 -3.27 -20.15
CA SER A 134 8.26 -2.39 -19.03
C SER A 134 9.73 -1.99 -19.14
N SER A 135 10.04 -0.75 -18.80
CA SER A 135 11.41 -0.23 -18.76
C SER A 135 11.63 0.47 -17.44
N TYR A 136 12.64 0.05 -16.69
CA TYR A 136 13.06 0.65 -15.44
C TYR A 136 14.51 1.09 -15.55
N LYS A 137 14.77 2.37 -15.26
CA LYS A 137 16.11 2.95 -15.35
C LYS A 137 16.43 3.73 -14.08
N TYR A 138 17.56 3.41 -13.48
CA TYR A 138 18.12 4.06 -12.31
C TYR A 138 19.53 4.54 -12.61
N VAL A 139 19.84 5.79 -12.27
CA VAL A 139 21.17 6.39 -12.45
C VAL A 139 21.82 6.54 -11.08
N TYR A 140 22.93 5.84 -10.85
CA TYR A 140 23.67 5.91 -9.58
C TYR A 140 24.24 7.33 -9.38
N GLY A 141 24.01 7.91 -8.20
CA GLY A 141 24.43 9.28 -7.88
C GLY A 141 23.69 10.37 -8.66
N GLY A 142 22.69 10.01 -9.48
CA GLY A 142 21.83 10.96 -10.18
C GLY A 142 20.56 11.30 -9.40
N ASP A 143 19.88 12.36 -9.83
CA ASP A 143 18.52 12.64 -9.38
C ASP A 143 17.55 11.66 -10.05
N ASN A 144 17.02 10.72 -9.27
CA ASN A 144 16.03 9.74 -9.72
C ASN A 144 14.62 10.11 -9.25
N ALA A 145 14.42 11.28 -8.62
CA ALA A 145 13.10 11.72 -8.17
C ALA A 145 12.30 12.25 -9.36
N ALA A 146 11.43 11.40 -9.93
CA ALA A 146 10.52 11.82 -10.99
C ALA A 146 9.52 12.85 -10.45
N ILE A 147 9.75 14.13 -10.75
CA ILE A 147 8.77 15.19 -10.49
C ILE A 147 7.81 15.19 -11.67
N PRO A 148 6.51 14.94 -11.45
CA PRO A 148 5.54 14.96 -12.53
C PRO A 148 5.54 16.32 -13.23
N LYS A 149 5.63 16.31 -14.56
CA LYS A 149 5.55 17.51 -15.41
C LYS A 149 4.27 17.55 -16.23
N ILE A 150 3.52 16.45 -16.25
CA ILE A 150 2.21 16.36 -16.89
C ILE A 150 1.15 15.91 -15.87
N THR A 151 -0.09 16.30 -16.12
CA THR A 151 -1.24 15.88 -15.30
C THR A 151 -1.69 14.46 -15.68
N LYS A 152 -2.42 13.78 -14.78
CA LYS A 152 -3.09 12.50 -15.09
C LYS A 152 -3.96 12.60 -16.35
N ASN A 153 -4.64 13.72 -16.56
CA ASN A 153 -5.48 13.96 -17.74
C ASN A 153 -4.68 14.11 -19.04
N GLN A 154 -3.53 14.80 -19.00
CA GLN A 154 -2.61 14.87 -20.14
C GLN A 154 -2.03 13.47 -20.45
N ALA A 155 -1.60 12.74 -19.42
CA ALA A 155 -1.12 11.37 -19.56
C ALA A 155 -2.18 10.41 -20.12
N LYS A 156 -3.45 10.59 -19.73
CA LYS A 156 -4.56 9.79 -20.27
C LYS A 156 -4.72 9.96 -21.77
N LYS A 157 -4.59 11.19 -22.29
CA LYS A 157 -4.65 11.44 -23.75
C LYS A 157 -3.56 10.67 -24.49
N ILE A 158 -2.34 10.67 -23.94
CA ILE A 158 -1.20 9.92 -24.48
C ILE A 158 -1.50 8.42 -24.47
N ALA A 159 -2.07 7.89 -23.37
CA ALA A 159 -2.47 6.49 -23.28
C ALA A 159 -3.58 6.12 -24.28
N ASP A 160 -4.61 6.98 -24.44
CA ASP A 160 -5.70 6.78 -25.40
C ASP A 160 -5.15 6.72 -26.85
N GLU A 161 -4.20 7.60 -27.19
CA GLU A 161 -3.55 7.61 -28.51
C GLU A 161 -2.66 6.39 -28.73
N PHE A 162 -1.91 5.97 -27.70
CA PHE A 162 -1.09 4.78 -27.76
C PHE A 162 -1.93 3.51 -27.93
N ALA A 163 -3.03 3.36 -27.19
CA ALA A 163 -3.94 2.23 -27.30
C ALA A 163 -4.53 2.11 -28.71
N LYS A 164 -4.96 3.24 -29.30
CA LYS A 164 -5.45 3.30 -30.69
C LYS A 164 -4.37 2.89 -31.70
N LYS A 165 -3.11 3.26 -31.47
CA LYS A 165 -1.99 2.93 -32.36
C LYS A 165 -1.65 1.45 -32.30
N ILE A 166 -1.58 0.87 -31.11
CA ILE A 166 -1.05 -0.49 -30.91
C ILE A 166 -2.11 -1.59 -31.07
N ASN A 167 -3.34 -1.37 -30.59
CA ASN A 167 -4.43 -2.35 -30.56
C ASN A 167 -5.78 -1.70 -30.91
N ALA A 168 -5.91 -1.10 -32.09
CA ALA A 168 -7.12 -0.36 -32.49
C ALA A 168 -8.42 -1.20 -32.36
N GLY A 169 -8.35 -2.47 -32.75
CA GLY A 169 -9.50 -3.39 -32.73
C GLY A 169 -9.97 -3.69 -31.32
N GLU A 170 -9.07 -4.10 -30.44
CA GLU A 170 -9.37 -4.41 -29.04
C GLU A 170 -9.71 -3.15 -28.23
N PHE A 171 -9.06 -2.03 -28.52
CA PHE A 171 -9.37 -0.75 -27.90
C PHE A 171 -10.80 -0.31 -28.21
N SER A 172 -11.29 -0.51 -29.45
CA SER A 172 -12.68 -0.22 -29.82
C SER A 172 -13.71 -1.10 -29.09
N GLN A 173 -13.27 -2.26 -28.60
CA GLN A 173 -14.04 -3.19 -27.79
C GLN A 173 -13.74 -3.04 -26.29
N SER A 174 -13.22 -1.89 -25.86
CA SER A 174 -12.82 -1.67 -24.48
C SER A 174 -13.48 -0.43 -23.87
N ARG A 175 -13.55 -0.44 -22.55
CA ARG A 175 -13.98 0.70 -21.72
C ARG A 175 -12.84 1.06 -20.79
N TYR A 176 -12.56 2.36 -20.65
CA TYR A 176 -11.64 2.85 -19.63
C TYR A 176 -12.15 2.51 -18.23
N VAL A 177 -11.27 1.94 -17.42
CA VAL A 177 -11.48 1.64 -16.02
C VAL A 177 -10.53 2.53 -15.22
N ASP A 178 -11.10 3.39 -14.39
CA ASP A 178 -10.29 4.17 -13.46
C ASP A 178 -10.09 3.32 -12.20
N TYR A 179 -8.98 2.60 -12.15
CA TYR A 179 -8.48 2.10 -10.88
C TYR A 179 -7.92 3.31 -10.14
N LEU A 180 -8.75 3.92 -9.30
CA LEU A 180 -8.29 4.90 -8.32
C LEU A 180 -7.55 4.17 -7.21
N TYR A 181 -6.41 3.59 -7.57
CA TYR A 181 -5.38 3.28 -6.61
C TYR A 181 -4.62 4.59 -6.38
N ARG A 182 -5.18 5.49 -5.57
CA ARG A 182 -4.29 6.34 -4.77
C ARG A 182 -3.61 5.37 -3.82
N GLY A 183 -2.46 4.84 -4.26
CA GLY A 183 -1.36 4.69 -3.32
C GLY A 183 -1.31 6.00 -2.57
N TYR A 184 -1.63 6.06 -1.27
CA TYR A 184 -1.40 7.27 -0.51
C TYR A 184 0.09 7.50 -0.64
N TYR A 185 0.48 8.37 -1.57
CA TYR A 185 1.89 8.45 -1.90
C TYR A 185 2.65 9.06 -0.72
N GLY A 186 2.01 9.59 0.33
CA GLY A 186 2.72 10.20 1.46
C GLY A 186 3.63 11.34 0.98
N GLY A 187 3.27 11.97 -0.15
CA GLY A 187 4.10 12.91 -0.90
C GLY A 187 5.04 12.30 -1.94
N HIS A 188 5.18 10.99 -2.07
CA HIS A 188 5.88 10.34 -3.20
C HIS A 188 5.19 10.68 -4.54
N PHE A 189 5.94 10.60 -5.63
CA PHE A 189 5.41 10.87 -6.96
C PHE A 189 5.12 9.56 -7.68
N PRO A 190 4.03 9.45 -8.45
CA PRO A 190 3.90 8.37 -9.40
C PRO A 190 5.06 8.48 -10.40
N GLU A 191 5.91 7.46 -10.51
CA GLU A 191 6.84 7.40 -11.64
C GLU A 191 6.03 7.33 -12.97
N ASN A 192 4.89 6.64 -12.93
CA ASN A 192 3.99 6.45 -14.06
C ASN A 192 2.51 6.64 -13.66
N TYR A 193 1.73 7.32 -14.50
CA TYR A 193 0.27 7.24 -14.47
C TYR A 193 -0.18 6.00 -15.22
N ALA A 194 -0.93 5.11 -14.56
CA ALA A 194 -1.44 3.88 -15.15
C ALA A 194 -2.90 4.04 -15.62
N PHE A 195 -3.19 3.53 -16.81
CA PHE A 195 -4.52 3.54 -17.43
C PHE A 195 -4.87 2.14 -17.90
N THR A 196 -6.05 1.65 -17.51
CA THR A 196 -6.53 0.33 -17.92
C THR A 196 -7.80 0.45 -18.73
N TYR A 197 -7.85 -0.26 -19.83
CA TYR A 197 -9.01 -0.36 -20.72
C TYR A 197 -9.41 -1.83 -20.78
N SER A 198 -10.53 -2.15 -20.15
CA SER A 198 -10.98 -3.53 -20.06
C SER A 198 -11.93 -3.87 -21.18
N ARG A 199 -11.89 -5.12 -21.64
CA ARG A 199 -12.75 -5.62 -22.71
C ARG A 199 -14.23 -5.53 -22.33
N VAL A 200 -15.03 -5.13 -23.31
CA VAL A 200 -16.48 -5.18 -23.31
C VAL A 200 -16.89 -6.11 -24.44
N LYS A 201 -17.58 -7.21 -24.09
CA LYS A 201 -18.09 -8.19 -25.04
C LYS A 201 -19.59 -8.35 -24.81
N ASP A 202 -20.39 -8.23 -25.88
CA ASP A 202 -21.85 -8.33 -25.81
C ASP A 202 -22.49 -7.33 -24.82
N GLY A 203 -21.85 -6.16 -24.64
CA GLY A 203 -22.25 -5.14 -23.65
C GLY A 203 -21.82 -5.44 -22.20
N ILE A 204 -21.14 -6.56 -21.96
CA ILE A 204 -20.73 -7.06 -20.64
C ILE A 204 -19.21 -6.90 -20.46
N TYR A 205 -18.80 -6.47 -19.28
CA TYR A 205 -17.39 -6.35 -18.90
C TYR A 205 -16.73 -7.74 -18.84
N VAL A 206 -15.48 -7.87 -19.30
CA VAL A 206 -14.71 -9.12 -19.15
C VAL A 206 -13.62 -8.92 -18.10
N ASP A 207 -13.71 -9.65 -16.99
CA ASP A 207 -12.68 -9.64 -15.96
C ASP A 207 -11.35 -10.14 -16.54
N SER A 208 -10.26 -9.51 -16.10
CA SER A 208 -8.89 -9.87 -16.47
C SER A 208 -8.54 -9.79 -17.98
N ASN A 209 -9.40 -9.20 -18.82
CA ASN A 209 -9.07 -8.86 -20.21
C ASN A 209 -8.90 -7.35 -20.33
N TYR A 210 -7.69 -6.89 -20.67
CA TYR A 210 -7.35 -5.48 -20.65
C TYR A 210 -6.20 -5.10 -21.58
N ILE A 211 -6.19 -3.80 -21.91
CA ILE A 211 -5.02 -3.04 -22.33
C ILE A 211 -4.64 -2.16 -21.14
N SER A 212 -3.42 -2.27 -20.64
CA SER A 212 -2.87 -1.43 -19.56
C SER A 212 -1.69 -0.63 -20.10
N ILE A 213 -1.65 0.66 -19.80
CA ILE A 213 -0.64 1.59 -20.30
C ILE A 213 -0.15 2.45 -19.14
N GLY A 214 1.16 2.46 -18.91
CA GLY A 214 1.81 3.37 -17.98
C GLY A 214 2.53 4.49 -18.74
N VAL A 215 2.20 5.73 -18.40
CA VAL A 215 2.81 6.94 -18.97
C VAL A 215 3.66 7.59 -17.89
N ASN A 216 4.96 7.75 -18.16
CA ASN A 216 5.90 8.35 -17.24
C ASN A 216 5.51 9.80 -16.94
N ALA A 217 5.34 10.12 -15.66
CA ALA A 217 4.75 11.37 -15.21
C ALA A 217 5.66 12.59 -15.46
N GLU A 218 6.97 12.39 -15.56
CA GLU A 218 7.95 13.44 -15.84
C GLU A 218 8.12 13.65 -17.36
N THR A 219 8.30 12.58 -18.12
CA THR A 219 8.69 12.66 -19.54
C THR A 219 7.51 12.63 -20.51
N GLY A 220 6.34 12.18 -20.06
CA GLY A 220 5.16 11.93 -20.90
C GLY A 220 5.32 10.78 -21.89
N LYS A 221 6.36 9.94 -21.75
CA LYS A 221 6.56 8.77 -22.60
C LYS A 221 5.84 7.54 -22.05
N VAL A 222 5.34 6.69 -22.92
CA VAL A 222 4.84 5.37 -22.53
C VAL A 222 6.03 4.50 -22.14
N SER A 223 6.03 3.98 -20.90
CA SER A 223 7.12 3.21 -20.29
C SER A 223 6.67 1.81 -19.86
N GLN A 224 5.36 1.61 -19.77
CA GLN A 224 4.75 0.33 -19.42
C GLN A 224 3.57 0.05 -20.34
N TYR A 225 3.43 -1.21 -20.73
CA TYR A 225 2.31 -1.70 -21.51
C TYR A 225 2.03 -3.14 -21.11
N GLY A 226 0.77 -3.49 -20.97
CA GLY A 226 0.30 -4.84 -20.73
C GLY A 226 -0.94 -5.10 -21.58
N PHE A 227 -1.01 -6.28 -22.18
CA PHE A 227 -2.13 -6.71 -22.98
C PHE A 227 -2.48 -8.13 -22.60
N ARG A 228 -3.74 -8.32 -22.19
CA ARG A 228 -4.32 -9.62 -21.86
C ARG A 228 -5.67 -9.70 -22.55
N TRP A 229 -5.80 -10.68 -23.44
CA TRP A 229 -6.98 -10.82 -24.28
C TRP A 229 -7.17 -12.28 -24.67
N ASN A 230 -8.21 -12.91 -24.12
CA ASN A 230 -8.41 -14.34 -24.24
C ASN A 230 -9.47 -14.60 -25.32
N ASP A 231 -9.09 -14.59 -26.60
CA ASP A 231 -10.05 -14.80 -27.69
C ASP A 231 -10.57 -16.24 -27.78
N ASP A 232 -9.75 -17.22 -27.39
CA ASP A 232 -10.10 -18.65 -27.44
C ASP A 232 -10.84 -19.15 -26.19
N ALA A 233 -11.27 -18.25 -25.32
CA ALA A 233 -11.72 -18.59 -23.98
C ALA A 233 -13.14 -19.20 -23.91
N GLY A 234 -13.83 -19.34 -25.05
CA GLY A 234 -15.14 -20.00 -25.11
C GLY A 234 -16.23 -19.32 -24.28
N PHE A 235 -16.38 -17.99 -24.42
CA PHE A 235 -17.36 -17.20 -23.66
C PHE A 235 -18.79 -17.77 -23.77
N PRO A 236 -19.52 -17.95 -22.66
CA PRO A 236 -20.90 -18.39 -22.70
C PRO A 236 -21.81 -17.33 -23.33
N GLY A 237 -22.90 -17.79 -23.95
CA GLY A 237 -23.95 -16.92 -24.47
C GLY A 237 -24.75 -16.27 -23.35
N ILE A 238 -25.27 -15.07 -23.62
CA ILE A 238 -25.98 -14.25 -22.62
C ILE A 238 -27.51 -14.38 -22.69
N SER A 239 -28.05 -15.31 -23.47
CA SER A 239 -29.50 -15.44 -23.69
C SER A 239 -30.25 -16.00 -22.49
N ASN A 240 -29.57 -16.75 -21.61
CA ASN A 240 -30.18 -17.49 -20.50
C ASN A 240 -29.94 -16.83 -19.14
N ILE A 241 -29.34 -15.65 -19.11
CA ILE A 241 -29.09 -14.94 -17.84
C ILE A 241 -30.37 -14.23 -17.37
N ILE A 242 -30.55 -14.15 -16.05
CA ILE A 242 -31.60 -13.34 -15.42
C ILE A 242 -31.39 -11.87 -15.76
N LYS A 243 -32.47 -11.08 -15.73
CA LYS A 243 -32.37 -9.64 -16.00
C LYS A 243 -31.66 -8.91 -14.86
N GLN A 244 -30.99 -7.82 -15.19
CA GLN A 244 -30.32 -6.96 -14.20
C GLN A 244 -31.25 -6.52 -13.05
N GLN A 245 -32.51 -6.18 -13.36
CA GLN A 245 -33.51 -5.81 -12.35
C GLN A 245 -33.88 -6.99 -11.45
N GLU A 246 -33.97 -8.20 -12.01
CA GLU A 246 -34.27 -9.41 -11.24
C GLU A 246 -33.12 -9.75 -10.28
N ALA A 247 -31.87 -9.65 -10.75
CA ALA A 247 -30.68 -9.75 -9.90
C ALA A 247 -30.72 -8.72 -8.76
N PHE A 248 -31.07 -7.47 -9.08
CA PHE A 248 -31.20 -6.40 -8.09
C PHE A 248 -32.29 -6.70 -7.05
N ASP A 249 -33.44 -7.20 -7.46
CA ASP A 249 -34.55 -7.55 -6.58
C ASP A 249 -34.19 -8.73 -5.65
N ILE A 250 -33.48 -9.75 -6.17
CA ILE A 250 -32.95 -10.87 -5.38
C ILE A 250 -32.03 -10.35 -4.27
N VAL A 251 -31.09 -9.47 -4.63
CA VAL A 251 -30.15 -8.87 -3.67
C VAL A 251 -30.90 -8.03 -2.64
N LYS A 252 -31.79 -7.15 -3.09
CA LYS A 252 -32.60 -6.30 -2.21
C LYS A 252 -33.46 -7.10 -1.24
N GLN A 253 -33.97 -8.25 -1.65
CA GLN A 253 -34.76 -9.12 -0.77
C GLN A 253 -33.90 -9.89 0.24
N LYS A 254 -32.75 -10.43 -0.20
CA LYS A 254 -31.98 -11.42 0.57
C LYS A 254 -30.79 -10.87 1.36
N VAL A 255 -30.31 -9.67 1.04
CA VAL A 255 -29.18 -9.06 1.74
C VAL A 255 -29.65 -8.24 2.94
N GLY A 256 -29.05 -8.54 4.09
CA GLY A 256 -29.18 -7.79 5.33
C GLY A 256 -28.10 -6.71 5.46
N PHE A 257 -28.30 -5.79 6.39
CA PHE A 257 -27.31 -4.78 6.73
C PHE A 257 -27.02 -4.85 8.23
N GLU A 258 -25.74 -4.91 8.57
CA GLU A 258 -25.26 -4.97 9.95
C GLU A 258 -24.60 -3.65 10.33
N LEU A 259 -24.94 -3.15 11.52
CA LEU A 259 -24.27 -2.01 12.12
C LEU A 259 -22.92 -2.48 12.69
N VAL A 260 -21.84 -1.80 12.32
CA VAL A 260 -20.47 -2.12 12.73
C VAL A 260 -19.70 -0.85 13.10
N TYR A 261 -18.75 -0.98 14.02
CA TYR A 261 -17.67 -0.02 14.13
C TYR A 261 -16.59 -0.38 13.13
N MET A 262 -16.22 0.55 12.26
CA MET A 262 -15.22 0.32 11.23
C MET A 262 -14.03 1.27 11.44
N PRO A 263 -12.79 0.75 11.41
CA PRO A 263 -11.61 1.60 11.37
C PRO A 263 -11.67 2.38 10.06
N TYR A 264 -11.62 3.70 10.16
CA TYR A 264 -11.63 4.56 8.99
C TYR A 264 -10.33 5.33 8.95
N SER A 265 -9.56 5.10 7.89
CA SER A 265 -8.40 5.90 7.55
C SER A 265 -8.55 6.39 6.13
N ARG A 266 -8.22 7.66 5.89
CA ARG A 266 -7.96 8.17 4.54
C ARG A 266 -6.64 7.64 3.97
N ASN A 267 -5.84 6.93 4.80
CA ASN A 267 -4.64 6.24 4.38
C ASN A 267 -4.95 4.77 4.03
N ILE A 268 -4.77 4.43 2.76
CA ILE A 268 -4.98 3.09 2.21
C ILE A 268 -4.03 2.00 2.77
N TYR A 269 -2.96 2.37 3.48
CA TYR A 269 -2.06 1.41 4.14
C TYR A 269 -2.59 0.91 5.49
N GLY A 270 -3.72 1.44 5.97
CA GLY A 270 -4.33 1.00 7.24
C GLY A 270 -3.44 1.24 8.47
N LEU A 271 -2.32 1.96 8.31
CA LEU A 271 -1.42 2.33 9.39
C LEU A 271 -2.07 3.48 10.16
N GLY A 272 -2.77 3.12 11.24
CA GLY A 272 -3.49 4.05 12.09
C GLY A 272 -4.80 4.57 11.48
N ALA A 273 -5.90 3.84 11.70
CA ALA A 273 -7.21 4.49 11.66
C ALA A 273 -7.28 5.47 12.83
N GLU A 274 -7.05 6.77 12.57
CA GLU A 274 -7.20 7.82 13.58
C GLU A 274 -8.64 7.93 14.09
N GLN A 275 -9.60 7.41 13.32
CA GLN A 275 -11.03 7.51 13.61
C GLN A 275 -11.72 6.16 13.42
N VAL A 276 -12.64 5.84 14.32
CA VAL A 276 -13.59 4.75 14.16
C VAL A 276 -14.91 5.36 13.70
N LYS A 277 -15.42 4.91 12.55
CA LYS A 277 -16.75 5.27 12.07
C LYS A 277 -17.76 4.21 12.48
N LEU A 278 -18.98 4.65 12.75
CA LEU A 278 -20.11 3.74 12.89
C LEU A 278 -20.78 3.62 11.51
N ALA A 279 -20.88 2.41 10.99
CA ALA A 279 -21.30 2.19 9.62
C ALA A 279 -22.24 0.99 9.47
N TYR A 280 -23.10 1.02 8.46
CA TYR A 280 -23.85 -0.14 8.00
C TYR A 280 -23.13 -0.80 6.82
N THR A 281 -22.90 -2.11 6.91
CA THR A 281 -22.31 -2.93 5.82
C THR A 281 -23.26 -4.08 5.44
N PRO A 282 -23.27 -4.54 4.17
CA PRO A 282 -23.93 -5.78 3.80
C PRO A 282 -23.48 -6.97 4.67
N ASP A 283 -24.42 -7.85 4.99
CA ASP A 283 -24.18 -9.06 5.80
C ASP A 283 -23.43 -10.18 5.04
N ARG A 284 -23.23 -10.00 3.73
CA ARG A 284 -22.57 -10.96 2.84
C ARG A 284 -22.01 -10.28 1.59
N GLN A 285 -21.13 -11.00 0.90
CA GLN A 285 -20.70 -10.62 -0.45
C GLN A 285 -21.87 -10.68 -1.44
N ILE A 286 -21.95 -9.68 -2.33
CA ILE A 286 -23.03 -9.55 -3.31
C ILE A 286 -22.50 -9.88 -4.70
N ILE A 287 -22.36 -11.18 -4.98
CA ILE A 287 -22.12 -11.73 -6.31
C ILE A 287 -23.17 -12.79 -6.58
N LEU A 288 -23.85 -12.69 -7.72
CA LEU A 288 -24.82 -13.69 -8.18
C LEU A 288 -24.30 -14.36 -9.45
N ASP A 289 -24.47 -15.67 -9.54
CA ASP A 289 -24.41 -16.37 -10.82
C ASP A 289 -25.57 -15.89 -11.71
N ALA A 290 -25.26 -15.42 -12.92
CA ALA A 290 -26.24 -14.73 -13.74
C ALA A 290 -27.26 -15.67 -14.38
N GLU A 291 -26.99 -16.97 -14.52
CA GLU A 291 -27.96 -17.94 -15.05
C GLU A 291 -28.93 -18.40 -13.97
N THR A 292 -28.43 -18.62 -12.75
CA THR A 292 -29.20 -19.26 -11.67
C THR A 292 -29.77 -18.26 -10.64
N GLY A 293 -29.24 -17.04 -10.58
CA GLY A 293 -29.60 -16.05 -9.56
C GLY A 293 -29.18 -16.43 -8.13
N LYS A 294 -28.28 -17.41 -7.99
CA LYS A 294 -27.75 -17.86 -6.69
C LYS A 294 -26.51 -17.07 -6.31
N PHE A 295 -26.34 -16.81 -5.02
CA PHE A 295 -25.12 -16.20 -4.50
C PHE A 295 -23.93 -17.14 -4.71
N VAL A 296 -22.82 -16.58 -5.18
CA VAL A 296 -21.55 -17.28 -5.38
C VAL A 296 -20.40 -16.53 -4.70
N ASP A 297 -19.35 -17.26 -4.33
CA ASP A 297 -18.12 -16.68 -3.81
C ASP A 297 -17.23 -16.12 -4.95
N TRP A 298 -16.03 -15.66 -4.61
CA TRP A 298 -15.04 -15.15 -5.56
C TRP A 298 -14.42 -16.23 -6.47
N GLN A 299 -14.66 -17.52 -6.21
CA GLN A 299 -14.36 -18.66 -7.10
C GLN A 299 -15.55 -19.01 -8.02
N GLY A 300 -16.71 -18.38 -7.83
CA GLY A 300 -17.92 -18.77 -8.53
C GLY A 300 -18.59 -20.01 -7.94
N ASN A 301 -18.17 -20.51 -6.77
CA ASN A 301 -18.85 -21.62 -6.12
C ASN A 301 -20.13 -21.10 -5.44
N PRO A 302 -21.24 -21.86 -5.47
CA PRO A 302 -22.45 -21.51 -4.72
C PRO A 302 -22.13 -21.33 -3.24
N ILE A 303 -22.53 -20.19 -2.67
CA ILE A 303 -22.45 -19.97 -1.23
C ILE A 303 -23.51 -20.86 -0.58
N SER A 304 -23.07 -21.98 0.01
CA SER A 304 -23.92 -22.83 0.84
C SER A 304 -24.24 -22.15 2.17
N GLU A 305 -25.29 -22.61 2.85
CA GLU A 305 -25.60 -22.11 4.20
C GLU A 305 -24.42 -22.41 5.14
N ALA A 306 -23.84 -21.34 5.70
CA ALA A 306 -22.75 -21.47 6.65
C ALA A 306 -23.24 -22.21 7.90
N LYS A 307 -22.44 -23.17 8.38
CA LYS A 307 -22.63 -23.71 9.72
C LYS A 307 -22.38 -22.59 10.72
N VAL A 308 -23.30 -22.39 11.67
CA VAL A 308 -23.13 -21.46 12.77
C VAL A 308 -22.79 -22.25 14.03
N ILE A 309 -21.77 -21.82 14.76
CA ILE A 309 -21.49 -22.30 16.11
C ILE A 309 -21.49 -21.12 17.07
N GLU A 310 -22.09 -21.34 18.23
CA GLU A 310 -22.04 -20.40 19.35
C GLU A 310 -22.01 -21.21 20.65
N LEU A 311 -21.40 -20.63 21.69
CA LEU A 311 -21.50 -21.15 23.04
C LEU A 311 -22.96 -21.20 23.51
N SER A 312 -23.34 -22.30 24.16
CA SER A 312 -24.60 -22.38 24.91
C SER A 312 -24.61 -21.39 26.08
N GLU A 313 -25.78 -21.10 26.66
CA GLU A 313 -25.87 -20.21 27.83
C GLU A 313 -24.98 -20.65 29.00
N GLN A 314 -24.90 -21.95 29.26
CA GLN A 314 -23.97 -22.50 30.25
C GLN A 314 -22.52 -22.34 29.78
N GLY A 315 -22.23 -22.64 28.51
CA GLY A 315 -20.90 -22.46 27.94
C GLY A 315 -20.41 -21.01 27.99
N LYS A 316 -21.29 -20.02 27.77
CA LYS A 316 -21.02 -18.59 27.94
C LYS A 316 -20.73 -18.27 29.40
N THR A 317 -21.52 -18.79 30.34
CA THR A 317 -21.30 -18.62 31.78
C THR A 317 -19.94 -19.17 32.21
N ASP A 318 -19.61 -20.40 31.79
CA ASP A 318 -18.34 -21.06 32.10
C ASP A 318 -17.16 -20.32 31.45
N PHE A 319 -17.30 -19.90 30.20
CA PHE A 319 -16.30 -19.12 29.48
C PHE A 319 -15.99 -17.80 30.19
N LEU A 320 -17.04 -17.05 30.56
CA LEU A 320 -16.93 -15.76 31.25
C LEU A 320 -16.43 -15.91 32.70
N SER A 321 -16.63 -17.05 33.35
CA SER A 321 -16.08 -17.31 34.68
C SER A 321 -14.54 -17.30 34.72
N ARG A 322 -13.90 -17.50 33.55
CA ARG A 322 -12.44 -17.42 33.38
C ARG A 322 -11.93 -15.99 33.22
N ALA A 323 -12.82 -15.00 33.12
CA ALA A 323 -12.43 -13.62 32.95
C ALA A 323 -11.72 -13.07 34.20
N ARG A 324 -10.57 -12.43 34.00
CA ARG A 324 -9.79 -11.81 35.08
C ARG A 324 -9.02 -10.61 34.56
N GLU A 325 -8.84 -9.62 35.42
CA GLU A 325 -8.03 -8.44 35.09
C GLU A 325 -6.55 -8.83 34.97
N ILE A 326 -5.88 -8.23 33.98
CA ILE A 326 -4.44 -8.34 33.81
C ILE A 326 -3.79 -7.14 34.50
N LYS A 327 -2.87 -7.41 35.42
CA LYS A 327 -2.10 -6.37 36.09
C LYS A 327 -1.14 -5.74 35.09
N ARG A 328 -1.14 -4.41 35.03
CA ARG A 328 -0.21 -3.62 34.23
C ARG A 328 0.62 -2.73 35.17
N PRO A 329 1.86 -3.14 35.50
CA PRO A 329 2.77 -2.33 36.31
C PRO A 329 3.16 -1.03 35.61
N ASP A 330 3.66 -0.05 36.36
CA ASP A 330 4.17 1.22 35.81
C ASP A 330 5.56 1.09 35.16
N LYS A 331 6.24 -0.04 35.37
CA LYS A 331 7.59 -0.30 34.86
C LYS A 331 7.61 -1.58 34.02
N GLU A 332 8.24 -1.48 32.86
CA GLU A 332 8.48 -2.60 31.96
C GLU A 332 9.39 -3.65 32.57
N MET A 333 9.17 -4.90 32.17
CA MET A 333 10.00 -6.03 32.57
C MET A 333 11.34 -6.06 31.83
N ASP A 334 12.34 -6.62 32.50
CA ASP A 334 13.62 -6.93 31.88
C ASP A 334 13.55 -8.18 30.98
N LYS A 335 14.65 -8.38 30.23
CA LYS A 335 14.82 -9.49 29.29
C LYS A 335 14.66 -10.87 29.93
N ASP A 336 15.16 -11.06 31.15
CA ASP A 336 15.18 -12.37 31.80
C ASP A 336 13.77 -12.79 32.24
N LYS A 337 13.02 -11.83 32.82
CA LYS A 337 11.61 -12.03 33.15
C LYS A 337 10.77 -12.24 31.89
N ALA A 338 11.01 -11.49 30.82
CA ALA A 338 10.34 -11.69 29.54
C ALA A 338 10.58 -13.10 28.96
N ALA A 339 11.85 -13.54 28.94
CA ALA A 339 12.22 -14.87 28.47
C ALA A 339 11.52 -15.99 29.29
N GLN A 340 11.44 -15.83 30.60
CA GLN A 340 10.78 -16.80 31.47
C GLN A 340 9.27 -16.87 31.19
N ILE A 341 8.61 -15.73 31.04
CA ILE A 341 7.18 -15.66 30.71
C ILE A 341 6.90 -16.31 29.36
N MET A 342 7.70 -16.00 28.33
CA MET A 342 7.56 -16.60 27.00
C MET A 342 7.72 -18.13 27.04
N LYS A 343 8.74 -18.64 27.73
CA LYS A 343 8.95 -20.09 27.88
C LYS A 343 7.77 -20.78 28.57
N THR A 344 7.25 -20.17 29.63
CA THR A 344 6.07 -20.70 30.34
C THR A 344 4.83 -20.68 29.45
N ALA A 345 4.60 -19.60 28.70
CA ALA A 345 3.48 -19.51 27.76
C ALA A 345 3.57 -20.56 26.65
N LEU A 346 4.75 -20.73 26.04
CA LEU A 346 5.00 -21.74 25.02
C LEU A 346 4.78 -23.17 25.54
N ALA A 347 5.26 -23.46 26.75
CA ALA A 347 5.05 -24.76 27.38
C ALA A 347 3.57 -25.05 27.65
N ASP A 348 2.79 -24.05 28.08
CA ASP A 348 1.34 -24.20 28.29
C ASP A 348 0.56 -24.37 26.97
N MET A 349 1.01 -23.75 25.88
CA MET A 349 0.35 -23.81 24.58
C MET A 349 0.65 -25.11 23.81
N TYR A 350 1.91 -25.57 23.85
CA TYR A 350 2.36 -26.74 23.08
C TYR A 350 2.52 -28.01 23.94
N GLY A 351 2.36 -27.93 25.26
CA GLY A 351 2.50 -29.06 26.17
C GLY A 351 3.93 -29.62 26.27
N LYS A 352 4.93 -28.86 25.80
CA LYS A 352 6.35 -29.26 25.81
C LYS A 352 7.25 -28.04 25.98
N GLU A 353 8.44 -28.24 26.53
CA GLU A 353 9.44 -27.16 26.62
C GLU A 353 10.00 -26.79 25.25
N LEU A 354 10.02 -25.49 24.94
CA LEU A 354 10.64 -24.92 23.76
C LEU A 354 11.76 -23.94 24.17
N GLU A 355 12.78 -23.83 23.33
CA GLU A 355 13.89 -22.91 23.54
C GLU A 355 13.65 -21.58 22.86
N LEU A 356 14.21 -20.51 23.44
CA LEU A 356 14.28 -19.19 22.81
C LEU A 356 15.69 -18.98 22.26
N GLN A 357 15.80 -18.78 20.94
CA GLN A 357 17.08 -18.57 20.25
C GLN A 357 17.51 -17.11 20.26
N ALA A 358 16.55 -16.21 20.12
CA ALA A 358 16.77 -14.78 20.11
C ALA A 358 15.64 -14.06 20.85
N LEU A 359 15.98 -12.93 21.45
CA LEU A 359 15.01 -11.99 22.03
C LEU A 359 15.37 -10.58 21.58
N SER A 360 14.35 -9.80 21.23
CA SER A 360 14.45 -8.37 20.94
C SER A 360 13.39 -7.60 21.70
N TYR A 361 13.75 -6.39 22.12
CA TYR A 361 12.81 -5.41 22.66
C TYR A 361 12.48 -4.41 21.57
N GLN A 362 11.21 -4.07 21.45
CA GLN A 362 10.71 -3.11 20.49
C GLN A 362 9.78 -2.14 21.19
N ASN A 363 10.05 -0.86 20.99
CA ASN A 363 9.22 0.23 21.48
C ASN A 363 9.00 1.18 20.31
N GLY A 364 7.75 1.42 19.96
CA GLY A 364 7.37 2.21 18.81
C GLY A 364 5.87 2.29 18.69
N GLU A 365 5.38 3.35 18.05
CA GLU A 365 3.97 3.48 17.78
C GLU A 365 3.55 2.36 16.79
N ASP A 366 2.74 1.40 17.25
CA ASP A 366 1.99 0.46 16.39
C ASP A 366 2.74 -0.73 15.80
N TYR A 367 3.69 -1.29 16.55
CA TYR A 367 4.20 -2.62 16.23
C TYR A 367 3.03 -3.63 16.15
N LEU A 368 2.89 -4.32 15.01
CA LEU A 368 1.81 -5.28 14.73
C LEU A 368 0.39 -4.70 14.86
N GLY A 369 0.15 -3.40 14.65
CA GLY A 369 -1.20 -2.82 14.79
C GLY A 369 -1.70 -2.75 16.24
N LEU A 370 -0.78 -2.82 17.21
CA LEU A 370 -1.06 -2.92 18.64
C LEU A 370 -1.04 -1.57 19.38
N GLY A 371 -0.89 -0.44 18.67
CA GLY A 371 -0.99 0.90 19.24
C GLY A 371 -0.03 1.20 20.40
N GLY A 372 1.18 1.68 20.09
CA GLY A 372 2.07 2.32 21.09
C GLY A 372 2.51 1.46 22.29
N ILE A 373 2.39 0.13 22.24
CA ILE A 373 2.87 -0.75 23.32
C ILE A 373 4.32 -1.18 23.08
N ALA A 374 5.12 -1.18 24.14
CA ALA A 374 6.43 -1.82 24.14
C ALA A 374 6.26 -3.34 24.19
N VAL A 375 6.98 -4.07 23.35
CA VAL A 375 6.85 -5.52 23.17
C VAL A 375 8.22 -6.17 23.24
N TRP A 376 8.30 -7.27 23.99
CA TRP A 376 9.40 -8.23 23.85
C TRP A 376 8.99 -9.29 22.84
N THR A 377 9.86 -9.57 21.86
CA THR A 377 9.66 -10.64 20.88
C THR A 377 10.77 -11.68 21.00
N GLY A 378 10.42 -12.95 20.79
CA GLY A 378 11.37 -14.06 20.84
C GLY A 378 11.17 -15.05 19.70
N ILE A 379 12.26 -15.59 19.19
CA ILE A 379 12.26 -16.70 18.21
C ILE A 379 12.34 -18.00 19.01
N PHE A 380 11.34 -18.87 18.87
CA PHE A 380 11.31 -20.16 19.55
C PHE A 380 11.59 -21.33 18.61
N GLN A 381 12.17 -22.40 19.15
CA GLN A 381 12.35 -23.67 18.44
C GLN A 381 12.36 -24.89 19.38
N GLU A 382 12.12 -26.07 18.82
CA GLU A 382 12.29 -27.36 19.50
C GLU A 382 13.78 -27.77 19.59
N LYS A 383 14.20 -28.38 20.71
CA LYS A 383 15.61 -28.68 21.06
C LYS A 383 16.36 -29.60 20.09
N SER A 384 15.67 -30.41 19.28
CA SER A 384 16.24 -31.59 18.62
C SER A 384 16.33 -31.52 17.10
N VAL A 385 16.23 -30.33 16.51
CA VAL A 385 16.11 -30.19 15.05
C VAL A 385 17.50 -30.08 14.41
N ASN A 386 18.11 -31.21 14.06
CA ASN A 386 19.34 -31.28 13.25
C ASN A 386 19.07 -31.16 11.72
N GLU A 387 17.80 -31.19 11.31
CA GLU A 387 17.36 -30.99 9.93
C GLU A 387 16.54 -29.71 9.81
N ILE A 388 16.97 -28.78 8.97
CA ILE A 388 16.26 -27.52 8.71
C ILE A 388 14.79 -27.84 8.33
N GLY A 389 13.84 -27.46 9.21
CA GLY A 389 12.40 -27.57 8.96
C GLY A 389 11.65 -28.71 9.65
N SER A 390 12.27 -29.59 10.44
CA SER A 390 11.55 -30.68 11.14
C SER A 390 11.34 -30.40 12.64
N GLY A 391 10.44 -29.47 12.99
CA GLY A 391 10.05 -29.23 14.40
C GLY A 391 9.17 -27.99 14.61
N ILE A 392 8.76 -27.74 15.86
CA ILE A 392 8.04 -26.50 16.22
C ILE A 392 9.04 -25.34 16.24
N GLU A 393 8.88 -24.38 15.33
CA GLU A 393 9.65 -23.13 15.26
C GLU A 393 8.73 -21.94 14.96
N GLY A 394 9.07 -20.75 15.46
CA GLY A 394 8.23 -19.57 15.26
C GLY A 394 8.65 -18.33 16.04
N ASN A 395 7.75 -17.37 16.13
CA ASN A 395 7.91 -16.14 16.90
C ASN A 395 6.81 -16.01 17.95
N ILE A 396 7.15 -15.47 19.11
CA ILE A 396 6.21 -15.05 20.16
C ILE A 396 6.49 -13.61 20.57
N GLY A 397 5.46 -12.81 20.79
CA GLY A 397 5.53 -11.46 21.32
C GLY A 397 4.72 -11.33 22.61
N ILE A 398 5.25 -10.61 23.60
CA ILE A 398 4.53 -10.27 24.84
C ILE A 398 4.61 -8.76 25.12
N ASP A 399 3.54 -8.19 25.66
CA ASP A 399 3.52 -6.80 26.15
C ASP A 399 4.54 -6.64 27.29
N ALA A 400 5.41 -5.63 27.19
CA ALA A 400 6.56 -5.46 28.08
C ALA A 400 6.16 -5.05 29.50
N LEU A 401 4.95 -4.57 29.74
CA LEU A 401 4.47 -4.21 31.08
C LEU A 401 3.81 -5.42 31.76
N SER A 402 2.83 -6.02 31.09
CA SER A 402 1.94 -7.05 31.63
C SER A 402 2.46 -8.47 31.44
N GLY A 403 3.28 -8.71 30.41
CA GLY A 403 3.71 -10.05 29.99
C GLY A 403 2.63 -10.84 29.27
N GLN A 404 1.50 -10.21 28.94
CA GLN A 404 0.44 -10.83 28.14
C GLN A 404 0.96 -11.11 26.73
N VAL A 405 0.67 -12.30 26.19
CA VAL A 405 0.96 -12.64 24.79
C VAL A 405 0.18 -11.71 23.88
N VAL A 406 0.85 -11.04 22.94
CA VAL A 406 0.23 -10.15 21.96
C VAL A 406 0.17 -10.79 20.57
N SER A 407 1.16 -11.62 20.26
CA SER A 407 1.26 -12.36 19.02
C SER A 407 2.04 -13.65 19.21
N LEU A 408 1.69 -14.67 18.44
CA LEU A 408 2.48 -15.87 18.25
C LEU A 408 2.21 -16.39 16.84
N TYR A 409 3.26 -16.83 16.17
CA TYR A 409 3.20 -17.41 14.83
C TYR A 409 4.20 -18.58 14.73
N LYS A 410 3.72 -19.75 14.33
CA LYS A 410 4.51 -20.96 14.04
C LYS A 410 4.79 -21.04 12.54
N TYR A 411 6.04 -21.29 12.16
CA TYR A 411 6.42 -21.47 10.76
C TYR A 411 5.88 -22.80 10.22
N ASN A 412 5.08 -22.73 9.16
CA ASN A 412 4.50 -23.91 8.51
C ASN A 412 5.26 -24.22 7.21
N ARG A 413 6.45 -24.84 7.31
CA ARG A 413 7.31 -25.15 6.15
C ARG A 413 6.89 -26.39 5.32
N HIS A 414 5.87 -27.14 5.77
CA HIS A 414 5.43 -28.41 5.15
C HIS A 414 4.03 -28.39 4.51
N MET A 415 3.44 -27.21 4.30
CA MET A 415 2.11 -27.14 3.65
C MET A 415 2.13 -27.43 2.13
N THR A 416 3.29 -27.67 1.53
CA THR A 416 3.47 -27.62 0.06
C THR A 416 3.66 -28.97 -0.65
N ASN A 417 3.22 -30.09 -0.08
CA ASN A 417 3.26 -31.39 -0.79
C ASN A 417 1.84 -31.92 -1.04
N GLU A 418 1.27 -31.52 -2.17
CA GLU A 418 -0.16 -31.66 -2.50
C GLU A 418 -0.55 -32.92 -3.30
N ASP A 419 0.22 -34.01 -3.25
CA ASP A 419 -0.13 -35.23 -4.01
C ASP A 419 -0.96 -36.27 -3.22
N LYS A 420 -1.53 -35.91 -2.04
CA LYS A 420 -2.28 -36.84 -1.19
C LYS A 420 -3.53 -36.22 -0.56
N GLU A 421 -4.59 -37.01 -0.50
CA GLU A 421 -5.86 -36.63 0.12
C GLU A 421 -5.63 -36.22 1.57
N PHE A 422 -6.16 -35.06 1.95
CA PHE A 422 -6.11 -34.61 3.33
C PHE A 422 -7.44 -34.85 4.03
N VAL A 423 -7.37 -35.63 5.11
CA VAL A 423 -8.46 -35.77 6.05
C VAL A 423 -8.08 -35.05 7.35
N PRO A 424 -8.81 -33.99 7.75
CA PRO A 424 -8.61 -33.34 9.04
C PRO A 424 -8.75 -34.34 10.18
N ALA A 425 -7.77 -34.38 11.09
CA ALA A 425 -7.85 -35.20 12.30
C ALA A 425 -8.68 -34.50 13.39
N VAL A 426 -8.79 -33.17 13.31
CA VAL A 426 -9.63 -32.34 14.17
C VAL A 426 -10.71 -31.73 13.31
N THR A 427 -11.95 -31.74 13.79
CA THR A 427 -13.07 -31.05 13.12
C THR A 427 -13.02 -29.55 13.39
N TRP A 428 -13.62 -28.74 12.52
CA TRP A 428 -13.74 -27.30 12.73
C TRP A 428 -14.42 -26.97 14.07
N GLU A 429 -15.47 -27.71 14.45
CA GLU A 429 -16.17 -27.54 15.72
C GLU A 429 -15.27 -27.85 16.93
N GLN A 430 -14.42 -28.89 16.86
CA GLN A 430 -13.42 -29.17 17.91
C GLN A 430 -12.34 -28.08 17.97
N ALA A 431 -11.89 -27.59 16.82
CA ALA A 431 -10.93 -26.50 16.73
C ALA A 431 -11.50 -25.20 17.30
N TYR A 432 -12.79 -24.92 17.12
CA TYR A 432 -13.48 -23.76 17.71
C TYR A 432 -13.36 -23.74 19.24
N TYR A 433 -13.64 -24.86 19.91
CA TYR A 433 -13.51 -24.94 21.38
C TYR A 433 -12.04 -24.82 21.83
N LYS A 434 -11.10 -25.41 21.10
CA LYS A 434 -9.66 -25.22 21.35
C LYS A 434 -9.25 -23.75 21.21
N ALA A 435 -9.78 -23.05 20.20
CA ALA A 435 -9.51 -21.63 19.98
C ALA A 435 -10.04 -20.77 21.15
N LEU A 436 -11.27 -21.02 21.60
CA LEU A 436 -11.83 -20.38 22.80
C LEU A 436 -10.96 -20.61 24.05
N ASP A 437 -10.42 -21.81 24.24
CA ASP A 437 -9.52 -22.10 25.35
C ASP A 437 -8.22 -21.31 25.26
N MET A 438 -7.62 -21.20 24.06
CA MET A 438 -6.45 -20.35 23.83
C MET A 438 -6.73 -18.88 24.08
N VAL A 439 -7.92 -18.40 23.67
CA VAL A 439 -8.39 -17.03 23.95
C VAL A 439 -8.51 -16.79 25.46
N ALA A 440 -9.16 -17.70 26.19
CA ALA A 440 -9.33 -17.58 27.64
C ALA A 440 -8.00 -17.62 28.41
N LYS A 441 -7.03 -18.39 27.92
CA LYS A 441 -5.67 -18.46 28.48
C LYS A 441 -4.90 -17.16 28.27
N CYS A 442 -4.89 -16.65 27.04
CA CYS A 442 -4.05 -15.51 26.65
C CYS A 442 -4.68 -14.16 27.01
N TYR A 443 -6.01 -14.04 26.89
CA TYR A 443 -6.73 -12.77 26.92
C TYR A 443 -7.93 -12.78 27.90
N PRO A 444 -7.73 -13.16 29.17
CA PRO A 444 -8.84 -13.28 30.11
C PRO A 444 -9.50 -11.93 30.46
N ASP A 445 -8.82 -10.81 30.22
CA ASP A 445 -9.35 -9.44 30.35
C ASP A 445 -10.33 -9.06 29.22
N LYS A 446 -10.31 -9.80 28.10
CA LYS A 446 -11.05 -9.46 26.88
C LYS A 446 -12.30 -10.33 26.67
N LEU A 447 -12.52 -11.37 27.47
CA LEU A 447 -13.58 -12.37 27.25
C LEU A 447 -15.01 -11.79 27.23
N LYS A 448 -15.24 -10.70 27.97
CA LYS A 448 -16.54 -9.99 28.00
C LYS A 448 -16.79 -9.12 26.78
N HIS A 449 -15.77 -8.92 25.94
CA HIS A 449 -15.73 -7.93 24.89
C HIS A 449 -15.50 -8.56 23.52
N ILE A 450 -15.77 -9.85 23.35
CA ILE A 450 -15.58 -10.55 22.07
C ILE A 450 -16.84 -11.28 21.64
N GLN A 451 -17.04 -11.37 20.33
CA GLN A 451 -18.06 -12.22 19.75
C GLN A 451 -17.58 -13.67 19.71
N THR A 452 -18.37 -14.58 20.28
CA THR A 452 -18.07 -16.02 20.26
C THR A 452 -18.77 -16.75 19.13
N GLU A 453 -19.86 -16.22 18.56
CA GLU A 453 -20.50 -16.81 17.39
C GLU A 453 -19.53 -16.85 16.21
N HIS A 454 -19.42 -17.99 15.52
CA HIS A 454 -18.63 -18.15 14.31
C HIS A 454 -19.43 -18.85 13.21
N LYS A 455 -19.13 -18.48 11.97
CA LYS A 455 -19.72 -19.05 10.76
C LYS A 455 -18.63 -19.78 9.97
N TYR A 456 -18.95 -20.97 9.48
CA TYR A 456 -18.03 -21.76 8.66
C TYR A 456 -18.72 -22.29 7.41
N SER A 457 -18.12 -22.01 6.28
CA SER A 457 -18.45 -22.58 4.98
C SER A 457 -17.30 -23.48 4.60
N LYS A 458 -17.57 -24.77 4.36
CA LYS A 458 -16.54 -25.72 3.95
C LYS A 458 -15.99 -25.30 2.60
N ASN A 459 -14.72 -24.89 2.55
CA ASN A 459 -14.02 -24.74 1.28
C ASN A 459 -13.53 -26.12 0.87
N VAL A 460 -13.88 -26.53 -0.35
CA VAL A 460 -13.37 -27.76 -0.94
C VAL A 460 -12.53 -27.35 -2.13
N ALA A 461 -11.22 -27.41 -1.97
CA ALA A 461 -10.30 -27.31 -3.09
C ALA A 461 -10.00 -28.72 -3.61
N TYR A 462 -9.71 -28.83 -4.90
CA TYR A 462 -9.23 -30.05 -5.53
C TYR A 462 -7.89 -29.76 -6.19
N TYR A 463 -6.89 -30.58 -5.89
CA TYR A 463 -5.56 -30.51 -6.49
C TYR A 463 -5.24 -31.86 -7.13
N ASN A 464 -4.94 -31.91 -8.44
CA ASN A 464 -4.73 -33.18 -9.17
C ASN A 464 -5.88 -34.21 -8.96
N ASP A 465 -7.14 -33.76 -8.99
CA ASP A 465 -8.34 -34.55 -8.64
C ASP A 465 -8.38 -35.10 -7.20
N VAL A 466 -7.48 -34.64 -6.34
CA VAL A 466 -7.43 -34.97 -4.90
C VAL A 466 -8.11 -33.87 -4.10
N MET A 467 -9.07 -34.24 -3.24
CA MET A 467 -9.69 -33.28 -2.32
C MET A 467 -8.66 -32.77 -1.31
N VAL A 468 -8.50 -31.45 -1.25
CA VAL A 468 -7.71 -30.77 -0.23
C VAL A 468 -8.68 -30.05 0.70
N ALA A 469 -8.94 -30.66 1.86
CA ALA A 469 -9.68 -30.01 2.94
C ALA A 469 -8.83 -28.87 3.57
N ASP A 470 -9.48 -27.96 4.29
CA ASP A 470 -8.82 -26.86 4.98
C ASP A 470 -7.73 -27.36 5.94
N ARG A 471 -6.47 -27.03 5.64
CA ARG A 471 -5.29 -27.39 6.46
C ARG A 471 -5.19 -26.58 7.73
N ILE A 472 -5.73 -25.36 7.72
CA ILE A 472 -5.75 -24.42 8.83
C ILE A 472 -7.20 -24.00 9.06
N TYR A 473 -7.63 -24.03 10.32
CA TYR A 473 -8.88 -23.43 10.75
C TYR A 473 -8.62 -22.09 11.41
N ASP A 474 -9.19 -21.04 10.83
CA ASP A 474 -9.08 -19.67 11.32
C ASP A 474 -10.35 -19.24 12.06
N PHE A 475 -10.16 -18.61 13.22
CA PHE A 475 -11.21 -18.04 14.05
C PHE A 475 -10.87 -16.58 14.33
N ASN A 476 -11.84 -15.69 14.20
CA ASN A 476 -11.69 -14.26 14.50
C ASN A 476 -12.78 -13.83 15.49
N PHE A 477 -12.40 -13.74 16.76
CA PHE A 477 -13.27 -13.29 17.84
C PHE A 477 -13.29 -11.75 17.85
N GLU A 478 -14.16 -11.16 17.03
CA GLU A 478 -14.25 -9.70 16.87
C GLU A 478 -14.60 -8.99 18.19
N ARG A 479 -14.00 -7.82 18.41
CA ARG A 479 -14.28 -6.99 19.57
C ARG A 479 -15.71 -6.47 19.54
N LEU A 480 -16.42 -6.59 20.65
CA LEU A 480 -17.73 -5.99 20.88
C LEU A 480 -17.59 -4.70 21.70
N VAL A 481 -18.12 -3.61 21.16
CA VAL A 481 -18.28 -2.32 21.84
C VAL A 481 -19.77 -1.99 21.87
N ASN A 482 -20.37 -1.87 23.05
CA ASN A 482 -21.82 -1.67 23.21
C ASN A 482 -22.67 -2.71 22.46
N GLY A 483 -22.19 -3.96 22.38
CA GLY A 483 -22.85 -5.05 21.65
C GLY A 483 -22.69 -5.01 20.13
N ILE A 484 -21.95 -4.04 19.58
CA ILE A 484 -21.68 -3.88 18.15
C ILE A 484 -20.25 -4.34 17.85
N ARG A 485 -20.07 -5.13 16.79
CA ARG A 485 -18.76 -5.61 16.36
C ARG A 485 -17.89 -4.47 15.80
N CYS A 486 -16.62 -4.47 16.19
CA CYS A 486 -15.61 -3.57 15.66
C CYS A 486 -14.75 -4.33 14.65
N THR A 487 -14.95 -4.06 13.36
CA THR A 487 -14.23 -4.74 12.29
C THR A 487 -12.73 -4.50 12.42
N GLY A 488 -11.95 -5.55 12.18
CA GLY A 488 -10.49 -5.52 12.31
C GLY A 488 -9.95 -5.41 13.73
N ASP A 489 -10.80 -5.30 14.76
CA ASP A 489 -10.41 -5.45 16.18
C ASP A 489 -10.93 -6.79 16.69
N GLY A 490 -10.12 -7.48 17.48
CA GLY A 490 -10.48 -8.79 18.02
C GLY A 490 -9.26 -9.68 18.22
N ILE A 491 -9.54 -10.98 18.37
CA ILE A 491 -8.52 -11.99 18.58
C ILE A 491 -8.61 -13.01 17.45
N SER A 492 -7.55 -13.10 16.64
CA SER A 492 -7.43 -14.12 15.60
C SER A 492 -6.68 -15.33 16.14
N VAL A 493 -7.20 -16.53 15.92
CA VAL A 493 -6.60 -17.81 16.29
C VAL A 493 -6.62 -18.73 15.07
N SER A 494 -5.47 -19.33 14.75
CA SER A 494 -5.34 -20.32 13.69
C SER A 494 -4.86 -21.65 14.27
N LEU A 495 -5.51 -22.73 13.87
CA LEU A 495 -5.22 -24.08 14.33
C LEU A 495 -4.94 -25.00 13.13
N ASP A 496 -3.93 -25.84 13.25
CA ASP A 496 -3.64 -26.87 12.26
C ASP A 496 -4.72 -27.98 12.31
N ALA A 497 -5.35 -28.31 11.19
CA ALA A 497 -6.45 -29.27 11.15
C ALA A 497 -6.00 -30.73 11.30
N ALA A 498 -4.70 -31.03 11.11
CA ALA A 498 -4.14 -32.38 11.24
C ALA A 498 -3.75 -32.72 12.68
N THR A 499 -3.46 -31.71 13.50
CA THR A 499 -2.92 -31.88 14.86
C THR A 499 -3.77 -31.15 15.91
N GLY A 500 -4.50 -30.11 15.50
CA GLY A 500 -5.16 -29.16 16.37
C GLY A 500 -4.19 -28.28 17.15
N GLU A 501 -2.93 -28.17 16.72
CA GLU A 501 -1.92 -27.30 17.32
C GLU A 501 -2.16 -25.84 16.94
N LEU A 502 -1.78 -24.94 17.86
CA LEU A 502 -1.77 -23.50 17.61
C LEU A 502 -0.71 -23.13 16.56
N THR A 503 -1.14 -22.57 15.45
CA THR A 503 -0.25 -22.02 14.42
C THR A 503 -0.14 -20.52 14.51
N GLN A 504 -1.22 -19.84 14.91
CA GLN A 504 -1.22 -18.40 15.10
C GLN A 504 -2.16 -17.99 16.22
N ILE A 505 -1.76 -17.02 17.03
CA ILE A 505 -2.69 -16.21 17.83
C ILE A 505 -2.25 -14.76 17.83
N ARG A 506 -3.19 -13.84 17.69
CA ARG A 506 -2.91 -12.40 17.70
C ARG A 506 -4.12 -11.64 18.22
N SER A 507 -3.90 -10.68 19.11
CA SER A 507 -4.94 -9.76 19.59
C SER A 507 -4.71 -8.39 18.97
N THR A 508 -5.63 -7.90 18.15
CA THR A 508 -5.61 -6.50 17.66
C THR A 508 -6.66 -5.73 18.45
N TRP A 509 -6.23 -4.72 19.20
CA TRP A 509 -7.13 -3.99 20.10
C TRP A 509 -6.76 -2.51 20.13
N ARG A 510 -7.52 -1.70 19.38
CA ARG A 510 -7.21 -0.27 19.27
C ARG A 510 -7.69 0.52 20.48
N ASP A 511 -6.87 1.46 20.91
CA ASP A 511 -7.31 2.52 21.81
C ASP A 511 -7.89 3.65 20.95
N ALA A 512 -9.22 3.76 20.93
CA ALA A 512 -9.93 4.68 20.07
C ALA A 512 -11.23 5.15 20.72
N ALA A 513 -11.64 6.38 20.40
CA ALA A 513 -12.98 6.86 20.71
C ALA A 513 -14.00 6.25 19.74
N PHE A 514 -15.09 5.70 20.29
CA PHE A 514 -16.17 5.10 19.51
C PHE A 514 -17.36 6.07 19.43
N PRO A 515 -17.94 6.31 18.24
CA PRO A 515 -19.16 7.12 18.10
C PRO A 515 -20.34 6.53 18.90
N ASP A 516 -21.24 7.41 19.37
CA ASP A 516 -22.46 6.96 20.07
C ASP A 516 -23.42 6.26 19.10
N SER A 517 -23.65 4.97 19.31
CA SER A 517 -24.52 4.14 18.46
C SER A 517 -25.99 4.56 18.48
N LYS A 518 -26.43 5.33 19.48
CA LYS A 518 -27.80 5.88 19.53
C LYS A 518 -28.08 6.92 18.44
N LYS A 519 -27.04 7.47 17.81
CA LYS A 519 -27.16 8.42 16.70
C LYS A 519 -27.30 7.75 15.33
N ALA A 520 -27.19 6.42 15.27
CA ALA A 520 -27.31 5.69 14.03
C ALA A 520 -28.72 5.79 13.43
N ILE A 521 -28.80 5.92 12.11
CA ILE A 521 -30.03 5.64 11.35
C ILE A 521 -30.46 4.18 11.50
N SER A 522 -31.66 3.82 11.04
CA SER A 522 -32.09 2.42 11.04
C SER A 522 -31.43 1.62 9.89
N ALA A 523 -31.38 0.30 10.05
CA ALA A 523 -30.87 -0.61 9.02
C ALA A 523 -31.69 -0.52 7.71
N GLU A 524 -33.00 -0.29 7.80
CA GLU A 524 -33.88 -0.10 6.64
C GLU A 524 -33.54 1.20 5.90
N LYS A 525 -33.23 2.28 6.62
CA LYS A 525 -32.82 3.55 6.00
C LYS A 525 -31.46 3.40 5.32
N ALA A 526 -30.51 2.74 5.96
CA ALA A 526 -29.23 2.41 5.34
C ALA A 526 -29.43 1.56 4.07
N LYS A 527 -30.26 0.52 4.16
CA LYS A 527 -30.61 -0.33 3.00
C LYS A 527 -31.21 0.49 1.85
N GLU A 528 -32.10 1.44 2.14
CA GLU A 528 -32.65 2.36 1.13
C GLU A 528 -31.55 3.19 0.46
N ILE A 529 -30.67 3.84 1.24
CA ILE A 529 -29.55 4.64 0.74
C ILE A 529 -28.62 3.78 -0.13
N PHE A 530 -28.31 2.57 0.31
CA PHE A 530 -27.45 1.64 -0.42
C PHE A 530 -28.03 1.38 -1.81
N PHE A 531 -29.27 0.92 -1.88
CA PHE A 531 -29.90 0.53 -3.14
C PHE A 531 -30.28 1.73 -4.03
N GLN A 532 -30.37 2.95 -3.49
CA GLN A 532 -30.48 4.17 -4.30
C GLN A 532 -29.18 4.53 -5.02
N ASN A 533 -28.04 4.11 -4.47
CA ASN A 533 -26.72 4.47 -4.97
C ASN A 533 -25.97 3.30 -5.61
N HIS A 534 -26.60 2.13 -5.79
CA HIS A 534 -25.99 0.94 -6.37
C HIS A 534 -26.86 0.31 -7.47
N HIS A 535 -26.20 -0.45 -8.35
CA HIS A 535 -26.83 -1.28 -9.37
C HIS A 535 -26.08 -2.62 -9.50
N MET A 536 -26.69 -3.61 -10.16
CA MET A 536 -26.02 -4.87 -10.48
C MET A 536 -25.30 -4.76 -11.83
N GLU A 537 -23.98 -4.86 -11.89
CA GLU A 537 -23.22 -4.87 -13.15
C GLU A 537 -22.97 -6.33 -13.58
N PRO A 538 -23.36 -6.76 -14.80
CA PRO A 538 -22.95 -8.06 -15.31
C PRO A 538 -21.47 -8.04 -15.70
N ALA A 539 -20.76 -9.13 -15.44
CA ALA A 539 -19.38 -9.34 -15.83
C ALA A 539 -19.13 -10.79 -16.22
N TYR A 540 -18.26 -11.02 -17.21
CA TYR A 540 -17.65 -12.32 -17.44
C TYR A 540 -16.53 -12.51 -16.42
N ALA A 541 -16.74 -13.40 -15.44
CA ALA A 541 -15.71 -13.82 -14.51
C ALA A 541 -14.94 -15.00 -15.10
N ILE A 542 -13.61 -14.93 -15.04
CA ILE A 542 -12.72 -16.00 -15.48
C ILE A 542 -12.21 -16.71 -14.23
N TYR A 543 -12.64 -17.95 -14.05
CA TYR A 543 -12.22 -18.82 -12.96
C TYR A 543 -11.15 -19.78 -13.46
N THR A 544 -9.90 -19.51 -13.07
CA THR A 544 -8.80 -20.43 -13.29
C THR A 544 -8.82 -21.45 -12.14
N ARG A 545 -9.19 -22.70 -12.44
CA ARG A 545 -9.11 -23.78 -11.45
C ARG A 545 -7.68 -24.34 -11.46
N ASP A 546 -6.91 -23.84 -10.51
CA ASP A 546 -5.53 -24.20 -10.11
C ASP A 546 -4.42 -24.12 -11.19
N THR A 547 -3.23 -23.71 -10.73
CA THR A 547 -2.04 -23.36 -11.53
C THR A 547 -1.03 -24.49 -11.68
N HIS A 548 -1.30 -25.67 -11.12
CA HIS A 548 -0.38 -26.82 -11.15
C HIS A 548 -0.90 -28.01 -11.95
N ASP A 549 -2.20 -28.08 -12.23
CA ASP A 549 -2.75 -29.14 -13.05
C ASP A 549 -2.44 -28.88 -14.53
N LYS A 550 -1.81 -29.87 -15.14
CA LYS A 550 -1.32 -29.86 -16.51
C LYS A 550 -2.49 -30.03 -17.52
N GLY A 551 -3.73 -29.64 -17.22
CA GLY A 551 -4.84 -29.85 -18.16
C GLY A 551 -6.17 -29.12 -17.97
N GLN A 552 -6.41 -28.38 -16.88
CA GLN A 552 -7.72 -27.71 -16.69
C GLN A 552 -7.84 -26.39 -17.46
N LYS A 553 -8.95 -26.25 -18.20
CA LYS A 553 -9.33 -25.02 -18.90
C LYS A 553 -9.97 -24.04 -17.94
N SER A 554 -9.61 -22.76 -18.04
CA SER A 554 -10.32 -21.67 -17.36
C SER A 554 -11.83 -21.75 -17.66
N GLU A 555 -12.64 -21.70 -16.61
CA GLU A 555 -14.10 -21.66 -16.74
C GLU A 555 -14.55 -20.20 -16.76
N ILE A 556 -15.35 -19.81 -17.76
CA ILE A 556 -15.93 -18.47 -17.83
C ILE A 556 -17.40 -18.55 -17.51
N ARG A 557 -17.85 -17.72 -16.56
CA ARG A 557 -19.27 -17.55 -16.24
C ARG A 557 -19.66 -16.08 -16.29
N VAL A 558 -20.94 -15.82 -16.53
CA VAL A 558 -21.51 -14.49 -16.33
C VAL A 558 -21.96 -14.39 -14.88
N ILE A 559 -21.50 -13.36 -14.19
CA ILE A 559 -21.93 -13.01 -12.83
C ILE A 559 -22.55 -11.62 -12.81
N TYR A 560 -23.37 -11.34 -11.81
CA TYR A 560 -23.75 -9.99 -11.42
C TYR A 560 -23.02 -9.59 -10.15
N ARG A 561 -22.35 -8.43 -10.16
CA ARG A 561 -21.73 -7.82 -8.98
C ARG A 561 -22.42 -6.51 -8.63
N ILE A 562 -22.56 -6.20 -7.34
CA ILE A 562 -23.06 -4.89 -6.93
C ILE A 562 -22.00 -3.82 -7.20
N LYS A 563 -22.42 -2.65 -7.68
CA LYS A 563 -21.52 -1.54 -7.99
C LYS A 563 -22.19 -0.20 -7.68
N ALA A 564 -21.45 0.72 -7.07
CA ALA A 564 -21.95 2.07 -6.86
C ALA A 564 -22.18 2.78 -8.21
N VAL A 565 -23.23 3.58 -8.33
CA VAL A 565 -23.66 4.22 -9.59
C VAL A 565 -22.56 5.10 -10.20
N ASN A 566 -21.71 5.69 -9.37
CA ASN A 566 -20.61 6.55 -9.82
C ASN A 566 -19.23 5.88 -9.79
N ASP A 567 -19.15 4.58 -9.50
CA ASP A 567 -17.86 3.88 -9.46
C ASP A 567 -17.40 3.49 -10.87
N SER A 568 -16.28 4.06 -11.32
CA SER A 568 -15.64 3.70 -12.59
C SER A 568 -14.58 2.60 -12.44
N SER A 569 -14.32 2.13 -11.22
CA SER A 569 -13.37 1.05 -10.96
C SER A 569 -13.93 -0.31 -11.37
N SER A 570 -13.05 -1.28 -11.55
CA SER A 570 -13.40 -2.70 -11.75
C SER A 570 -13.15 -3.54 -10.49
N GLY A 571 -12.85 -2.89 -9.36
CA GLY A 571 -12.59 -3.57 -8.10
C GLY A 571 -13.87 -4.17 -7.52
N TYR A 572 -13.69 -5.27 -6.77
CA TYR A 572 -14.73 -5.88 -5.94
C TYR A 572 -15.02 -5.07 -4.65
N SER A 573 -14.44 -3.88 -4.51
CA SER A 573 -14.17 -3.21 -3.23
C SER A 573 -14.52 -1.72 -3.20
N GLY A 574 -15.47 -1.26 -4.01
CA GLY A 574 -15.96 0.12 -3.99
C GLY A 574 -17.29 0.28 -3.25
N GLY A 575 -17.28 0.89 -2.07
CA GLY A 575 -18.42 1.67 -1.57
C GLY A 575 -19.59 0.95 -0.89
N SER A 576 -19.35 -0.20 -0.26
CA SER A 576 -20.47 -0.97 0.31
C SER A 576 -21.01 -0.46 1.64
N SER A 577 -20.26 0.39 2.34
CA SER A 577 -20.62 0.82 3.70
C SER A 577 -21.25 2.21 3.71
N ILE A 578 -22.22 2.41 4.60
CA ILE A 578 -22.89 3.71 4.80
C ILE A 578 -22.55 4.21 6.19
N ASP A 579 -22.08 5.44 6.30
CA ASP A 579 -21.92 6.10 7.60
C ASP A 579 -23.28 6.18 8.29
N ALA A 580 -23.40 5.54 9.45
CA ALA A 580 -24.68 5.43 10.14
C ALA A 580 -25.16 6.76 10.70
N ILE A 581 -24.30 7.77 10.79
CA ILE A 581 -24.61 9.10 11.34
C ILE A 581 -24.75 10.12 10.20
N THR A 582 -23.78 10.20 9.29
CA THR A 582 -23.79 11.20 8.20
C THR A 582 -24.64 10.77 7.01
N GLN A 583 -24.99 9.48 6.92
CA GLN A 583 -25.74 8.88 5.80
C GLN A 583 -24.98 8.86 4.48
N GLU A 584 -23.69 9.19 4.51
CA GLU A 584 -22.84 9.20 3.33
C GLU A 584 -22.34 7.79 3.02
N LEU A 585 -22.20 7.50 1.73
CA LEU A 585 -21.44 6.32 1.30
C LEU A 585 -19.99 6.49 1.74
N LEU A 586 -19.47 5.50 2.46
CA LEU A 586 -18.07 5.40 2.77
C LEU A 586 -17.36 4.87 1.51
N ASN A 587 -17.13 5.78 0.57
CA ASN A 587 -16.25 5.56 -0.57
C ASN A 587 -14.86 6.08 -0.22
N PHE A 588 -13.84 5.30 -0.56
CA PHE A 588 -12.48 5.79 -0.63
C PHE A 588 -12.40 6.68 -1.90
N ASP A 589 -12.46 8.00 -1.71
CA ASP A 589 -11.78 9.03 -2.50
C ASP A 589 -12.41 9.60 -3.81
N GLN A 590 -13.42 8.99 -4.46
CA GLN A 590 -13.81 9.47 -5.83
C GLN A 590 -14.58 10.81 -5.90
N LYS A 591 -15.39 11.15 -4.89
CA LYS A 591 -16.31 12.32 -4.99
C LYS A 591 -15.57 13.65 -4.83
N GLU A 592 -14.54 13.69 -3.99
CA GLU A 592 -13.82 14.92 -3.63
C GLU A 592 -12.86 15.36 -4.74
N ASP A 593 -12.20 14.41 -5.44
CA ASP A 593 -11.28 14.71 -6.55
C ASP A 593 -11.99 15.49 -7.69
N LYS A 594 -13.20 15.07 -8.09
CA LYS A 594 -13.93 15.77 -9.15
C LYS A 594 -14.33 17.20 -8.76
N VAL A 595 -14.70 17.40 -7.49
CA VAL A 595 -15.03 18.74 -6.97
C VAL A 595 -13.79 19.63 -6.98
N PHE A 596 -12.62 19.08 -6.67
CA PHE A 596 -11.36 19.81 -6.73
C PHE A 596 -10.97 20.17 -8.18
N ASP A 597 -11.05 19.22 -9.12
CA ASP A 597 -10.75 19.47 -10.54
C ASP A 597 -11.66 20.57 -11.11
N ASP A 598 -12.95 20.57 -10.78
CA ASP A 598 -13.88 21.61 -11.18
C ASP A 598 -13.53 22.98 -10.55
N LYS A 599 -13.02 23.00 -9.29
CA LYS A 599 -12.61 24.21 -8.57
C LYS A 599 -11.40 24.90 -9.21
N ILE A 600 -10.47 24.14 -9.79
CA ILE A 600 -9.22 24.68 -10.38
C ILE A 600 -9.27 24.81 -11.91
N ARG A 601 -10.37 24.42 -12.55
CA ARG A 601 -10.53 24.48 -14.00
C ARG A 601 -10.38 25.92 -14.53
N GLY A 602 -9.49 26.10 -15.50
CA GLY A 602 -9.16 27.40 -16.09
C GLY A 602 -8.30 28.29 -15.19
N TYR A 603 -7.83 27.80 -14.04
CA TYR A 603 -6.99 28.55 -13.12
C TYR A 603 -5.55 28.60 -13.65
N TRP A 604 -4.82 29.71 -13.42
CA TRP A 604 -3.48 29.93 -14.01
C TRP A 604 -2.42 28.88 -13.62
N GLY A 605 -2.64 28.18 -12.50
CA GLY A 605 -1.78 27.10 -12.01
C GLY A 605 -2.40 25.71 -12.13
N GLU A 606 -3.48 25.53 -12.91
CA GLU A 606 -4.29 24.31 -12.98
C GLU A 606 -3.46 23.02 -13.06
N ASP A 607 -2.49 22.94 -13.99
CA ASP A 607 -1.66 21.75 -14.16
C ASP A 607 -0.86 21.40 -12.89
N LYS A 608 -0.22 22.39 -12.27
CA LYS A 608 0.60 22.21 -11.06
C LYS A 608 -0.26 21.87 -9.85
N LEU A 609 -1.39 22.54 -9.70
CA LEU A 609 -2.35 22.26 -8.63
C LEU A 609 -2.93 20.84 -8.77
N SER A 610 -3.26 20.41 -9.99
CA SER A 610 -3.71 19.05 -10.28
C SER A 610 -2.65 18.01 -9.89
N ILE A 611 -1.38 18.27 -10.23
CA ILE A 611 -0.27 17.38 -9.87
C ILE A 611 -0.12 17.30 -8.34
N LEU A 612 -0.08 18.44 -7.64
CA LEU A 612 0.11 18.45 -6.20
C LEU A 612 -1.06 17.81 -5.45
N ALA A 613 -2.30 18.02 -5.92
CA ALA A 613 -3.48 17.37 -5.38
C ALA A 613 -3.43 15.86 -5.59
N PHE A 614 -3.07 15.40 -6.79
CA PHE A 614 -2.90 13.97 -7.09
C PHE A 614 -1.83 13.32 -6.19
N CYS A 615 -0.75 14.05 -5.90
CA CYS A 615 0.33 13.57 -5.02
C CYS A 615 0.00 13.66 -3.51
N GLY A 616 -1.18 14.19 -3.14
CA GLY A 616 -1.58 14.39 -1.74
C GLY A 616 -0.80 15.48 -1.02
N ILE A 617 -0.14 16.38 -1.75
CA ILE A 617 0.58 17.54 -1.19
C ILE A 617 -0.40 18.66 -0.82
N ILE A 618 -1.49 18.79 -1.60
CA ILE A 618 -2.61 19.68 -1.27
C ILE A 618 -3.70 18.85 -0.60
N ASP A 619 -4.17 19.33 0.55
CA ASP A 619 -5.44 18.90 1.12
C ASP A 619 -6.58 19.52 0.31
N ILE A 620 -7.27 18.69 -0.47
CA ILE A 620 -8.28 19.14 -1.44
C ILE A 620 -9.56 19.69 -0.79
N ASP A 621 -9.84 19.29 0.45
CA ASP A 621 -11.02 19.69 1.21
C ASP A 621 -10.89 21.14 1.69
N SER A 622 -9.75 21.45 2.30
CA SER A 622 -9.43 22.77 2.86
C SER A 622 -8.91 23.75 1.82
N PHE A 623 -8.58 23.28 0.60
CA PHE A 623 -7.99 24.13 -0.43
C PHE A 623 -8.93 25.25 -0.91
N LYS A 624 -8.48 26.49 -0.72
CA LYS A 624 -9.14 27.71 -1.19
C LYS A 624 -8.12 28.59 -1.93
N PRO A 625 -8.11 28.58 -3.28
CA PRO A 625 -6.98 29.06 -4.07
C PRO A 625 -6.63 30.54 -3.87
N ASP A 626 -7.65 31.38 -3.66
CA ASP A 626 -7.51 32.84 -3.55
C ASP A 626 -7.44 33.35 -2.09
N GLU A 627 -7.73 32.50 -1.10
CA GLU A 627 -7.53 32.87 0.32
C GLU A 627 -6.04 32.81 0.70
N SER A 628 -5.66 33.54 1.74
CA SER A 628 -4.29 33.48 2.28
C SER A 628 -4.01 32.09 2.86
N VAL A 629 -2.82 31.53 2.59
CA VAL A 629 -2.40 30.27 3.21
C VAL A 629 -2.05 30.50 4.67
N THR A 630 -2.53 29.64 5.56
CA THR A 630 -2.15 29.66 6.98
C THR A 630 -0.76 29.06 7.17
N ARG A 631 -0.08 29.40 8.27
CA ARG A 631 1.21 28.81 8.60
C ARG A 631 1.11 27.29 8.81
N LEU A 632 0.03 26.81 9.41
CA LEU A 632 -0.21 25.37 9.60
C LEU A 632 -0.33 24.65 8.25
N ASP A 633 -1.14 25.16 7.33
CA ASP A 633 -1.34 24.55 6.01
C ASP A 633 -0.07 24.58 5.16
N ALA A 634 0.67 25.69 5.21
CA ALA A 634 1.97 25.82 4.59
C ALA A 634 2.95 24.77 5.12
N VAL A 635 3.02 24.58 6.44
CA VAL A 635 3.88 23.56 7.07
C VAL A 635 3.48 22.15 6.62
N LYS A 636 2.19 21.80 6.70
CA LYS A 636 1.69 20.50 6.24
C LYS A 636 2.07 20.24 4.78
N MET A 637 1.85 21.22 3.90
CA MET A 637 2.20 21.11 2.49
C MET A 637 3.69 20.87 2.28
N LEU A 638 4.58 21.53 3.04
CA LEU A 638 6.03 21.33 2.93
C LEU A 638 6.49 19.97 3.47
N VAL A 639 5.87 19.46 4.55
CA VAL A 639 6.13 18.10 5.04
C VAL A 639 5.77 17.08 3.96
N MET A 640 4.58 17.20 3.39
CA MET A 640 4.14 16.32 2.30
C MET A 640 5.00 16.50 1.04
N ALA A 641 5.40 17.72 0.69
CA ALA A 641 6.27 17.98 -0.45
C ALA A 641 7.66 17.36 -0.30
N LYS A 642 8.15 17.12 0.92
CA LYS A 642 9.36 16.34 1.22
C LYS A 642 9.16 14.82 1.15
N GLY A 643 7.92 14.35 1.05
CA GLY A 643 7.58 12.92 0.96
C GLY A 643 7.74 12.24 2.28
N TYR A 644 7.53 13.03 3.33
CA TYR A 644 7.57 12.55 4.68
C TYR A 644 6.12 12.27 5.07
N ASP A 645 5.77 10.99 5.17
CA ASP A 645 4.53 10.59 5.79
C ASP A 645 4.65 10.84 7.31
N PRO A 646 3.91 11.79 7.90
CA PRO A 646 3.95 12.04 9.34
C PRO A 646 3.48 10.83 10.15
N TYR A 647 2.75 9.91 9.51
CA TYR A 647 2.21 8.72 10.13
C TYR A 647 3.03 7.46 9.83
N ASP A 648 4.21 7.60 9.21
CA ASP A 648 5.22 6.53 9.21
C ASP A 648 5.80 6.38 10.63
N ARG A 649 5.24 5.41 11.37
CA ARG A 649 5.54 5.18 12.78
C ARG A 649 6.88 4.48 13.04
N GLN A 650 7.59 4.06 12.00
CA GLN A 650 8.97 3.55 12.15
C GLN A 650 9.99 4.66 12.44
N ARG A 651 9.58 5.93 12.33
CA ARG A 651 10.47 7.09 12.48
C ARG A 651 10.33 7.67 13.88
N GLU A 652 11.36 7.52 14.71
CA GLU A 652 11.46 8.27 15.96
C GLU A 652 11.50 9.78 15.69
N MET A 653 10.65 10.53 16.38
CA MET A 653 10.58 12.00 16.32
C MET A 653 10.56 12.53 17.74
N GLU A 654 11.27 13.64 17.97
CA GLU A 654 11.30 14.29 19.27
C GLU A 654 9.93 14.89 19.65
N ASP A 655 9.69 15.03 20.96
CA ASP A 655 8.52 15.72 21.47
C ASP A 655 8.58 17.22 21.14
N LEU A 656 7.41 17.82 20.95
CA LEU A 656 7.29 19.26 20.67
C LEU A 656 7.40 20.08 21.95
N ASN A 657 8.12 21.19 21.87
CA ASN A 657 8.31 22.14 22.96
C ASN A 657 7.32 23.31 22.94
N PHE A 658 6.37 23.34 21.99
CA PHE A 658 5.43 24.45 21.87
C PHE A 658 4.47 24.52 23.07
N ASN A 659 4.18 25.74 23.54
CA ASN A 659 3.38 25.95 24.74
C ASN A 659 1.89 25.61 24.57
N ASN A 660 1.40 25.58 23.33
CA ASN A 660 -0.01 25.43 22.98
C ASN A 660 -0.33 24.16 22.17
N ILE A 661 0.64 23.25 21.98
CA ILE A 661 0.47 22.03 21.19
C ILE A 661 0.80 20.82 22.07
N GLY A 662 -0.23 20.03 22.41
CA GLY A 662 -0.09 18.77 23.14
C GLY A 662 -0.09 17.55 22.21
N LYS A 663 0.23 16.37 22.76
CA LYS A 663 0.31 15.09 22.00
C LYS A 663 -1.03 14.66 21.41
N GLU A 664 -2.12 15.17 21.98
CA GLU A 664 -3.50 14.98 21.56
C GLU A 664 -3.93 15.88 20.38
N ASP A 665 -3.12 16.85 19.97
CA ASP A 665 -3.41 17.70 18.81
C ASP A 665 -3.39 16.86 17.52
N MET A 666 -4.44 16.97 16.72
CA MET A 666 -4.55 16.23 15.44
C MET A 666 -3.41 16.54 14.46
N ASN A 667 -2.72 17.67 14.62
CA ASN A 667 -1.61 18.11 13.80
C ASN A 667 -0.24 17.82 14.45
N TYR A 668 -0.20 17.22 15.64
CA TYR A 668 1.05 16.99 16.40
C TYR A 668 2.11 16.29 15.54
N ARG A 669 1.71 15.22 14.84
CA ARG A 669 2.60 14.43 13.96
C ARG A 669 3.15 15.25 12.80
N TYR A 670 2.33 16.09 12.17
CA TYR A 670 2.78 17.00 11.11
C TYR A 670 3.81 18.00 11.64
N LEU A 671 3.60 18.54 12.84
CA LEU A 671 4.54 19.49 13.46
C LEU A 671 5.84 18.82 13.92
N GLN A 672 5.79 17.58 14.44
CA GLN A 672 6.98 16.78 14.72
C GLN A 672 7.80 16.52 13.46
N ALA A 673 7.13 16.12 12.37
CA ALA A 673 7.79 15.93 11.08
C ALA A 673 8.40 17.24 10.57
N ALA A 674 7.71 18.37 10.73
CA ALA A 674 8.21 19.68 10.33
C ALA A 674 9.46 20.10 11.12
N VAL A 675 9.50 19.85 12.43
CA VAL A 675 10.69 20.04 13.26
C VAL A 675 11.84 19.18 12.77
N LYS A 676 11.61 17.87 12.60
CA LYS A 676 12.64 16.92 12.15
C LYS A 676 13.21 17.27 10.77
N LEU A 677 12.39 17.80 9.88
CA LEU A 677 12.80 18.25 8.55
C LEU A 677 13.49 19.63 8.55
N GLY A 678 13.48 20.34 9.68
CA GLY A 678 14.00 21.70 9.80
C GLY A 678 13.13 22.76 9.12
N ILE A 679 11.84 22.48 8.91
CA ILE A 679 10.86 23.44 8.39
C ILE A 679 10.53 24.49 9.46
N ILE A 680 10.37 24.04 10.71
CA ILE A 680 10.11 24.88 11.89
C ILE A 680 11.11 24.55 13.01
N GLU A 681 11.32 25.49 13.91
CA GLU A 681 12.23 25.34 15.06
C GLU A 681 11.45 24.88 16.31
N ASN A 682 11.97 23.91 17.05
CA ASN A 682 11.32 23.33 18.23
C ASN A 682 11.54 24.17 19.50
N LYS A 683 11.08 25.43 19.48
CA LYS A 683 11.28 26.40 20.57
C LYS A 683 10.10 26.43 21.52
N GLN A 684 10.39 26.69 22.80
CA GLN A 684 9.39 26.89 23.85
C GLN A 684 8.61 28.20 23.69
N THR A 685 7.72 28.22 22.71
CA THR A 685 6.94 29.38 22.26
C THR A 685 5.56 28.92 21.77
N GLU A 686 4.64 29.84 21.55
CA GLU A 686 3.37 29.52 20.90
C GLU A 686 3.57 29.25 19.40
N PHE A 687 3.09 28.11 18.91
CA PHE A 687 3.01 27.85 17.48
C PHE A 687 1.80 28.58 16.90
N LYS A 688 2.08 29.61 16.08
CA LYS A 688 1.07 30.47 15.47
C LYS A 688 0.57 29.91 14.14
N GLY A 689 -0.21 28.83 14.20
CA GLY A 689 -0.70 28.10 13.04
C GLY A 689 -1.65 28.90 12.13
N ASP A 690 -2.52 29.71 12.72
CA ASP A 690 -3.60 30.42 11.99
C ASP A 690 -3.15 31.71 11.29
N GLU A 691 -1.93 32.19 11.57
CA GLU A 691 -1.40 33.38 10.91
C GLU A 691 -1.16 33.12 9.41
N ALA A 692 -1.51 34.10 8.58
CA ALA A 692 -1.22 34.07 7.16
C ALA A 692 0.28 34.12 6.88
N VAL A 693 0.73 33.42 5.83
CA VAL A 693 2.12 33.45 5.39
C VAL A 693 2.34 34.61 4.43
N SER A 694 3.22 35.54 4.81
CA SER A 694 3.65 36.63 3.92
C SER A 694 4.55 36.09 2.79
N ARG A 695 4.62 36.80 1.66
CA ARG A 695 5.44 36.36 0.51
C ARG A 695 6.93 36.29 0.84
N LYS A 696 7.46 37.17 1.70
CA LYS A 696 8.85 37.06 2.21
C LYS A 696 9.05 35.81 3.08
N ASP A 697 8.06 35.43 3.89
CA ASP A 697 8.17 34.22 4.72
C ASP A 697 8.03 32.94 3.89
N MET A 698 7.17 32.95 2.85
CA MET A 698 7.13 31.88 1.84
C MET A 698 8.51 31.66 1.21
N ALA A 699 9.18 32.73 0.76
CA ALA A 699 10.54 32.62 0.20
C ALA A 699 11.53 32.05 1.22
N GLN A 700 11.47 32.49 2.47
CA GLN A 700 12.32 31.94 3.54
C GLN A 700 12.08 30.44 3.75
N MET A 701 10.82 30.01 3.88
CA MET A 701 10.46 28.61 4.11
C MET A 701 10.98 27.71 2.99
N LEU A 702 10.78 28.08 1.72
CA LEU A 702 11.20 27.29 0.57
C LEU A 702 12.73 27.22 0.44
N VAL A 703 13.43 28.35 0.58
CA VAL A 703 14.90 28.40 0.46
C VAL A 703 15.58 27.64 1.61
N ARG A 704 15.05 27.74 2.83
CA ARG A 704 15.51 26.93 3.98
C ARG A 704 15.34 25.44 3.70
N LEU A 705 14.18 25.06 3.18
CA LEU A 705 13.87 23.66 2.87
C LEU A 705 14.77 23.06 1.76
N SER A 706 15.22 23.92 0.84
CA SER A 706 16.21 23.63 -0.20
C SER A 706 17.66 23.66 0.31
N LYS A 707 17.88 23.74 1.62
CA LYS A 707 19.21 23.71 2.29
C LYS A 707 20.13 24.89 1.95
N TYR A 708 19.56 26.02 1.53
CA TYR A 708 20.30 27.26 1.27
C TYR A 708 20.19 28.28 2.43
N ASP A 709 19.78 27.86 3.63
CA ASP A 709 19.53 28.74 4.78
C ASP A 709 20.77 29.55 5.19
N GLU A 710 21.92 28.90 5.34
CA GLU A 710 23.19 29.56 5.69
C GLU A 710 23.69 30.49 4.60
N LEU A 711 23.54 30.07 3.33
CA LEU A 711 23.88 30.91 2.20
C LEU A 711 22.99 32.17 2.17
N ALA A 712 21.69 32.05 2.44
CA ALA A 712 20.75 33.17 2.49
C ALA A 712 21.07 34.19 3.59
N LYS A 713 21.68 33.77 4.70
CA LYS A 713 22.07 34.64 5.82
C LYS A 713 23.38 35.40 5.57
N ALA A 714 24.13 35.07 4.53
CA ALA A 714 25.42 35.70 4.24
C ALA A 714 25.25 37.20 3.89
N GLU A 715 25.78 38.06 4.75
CA GLU A 715 25.73 39.52 4.54
C GLU A 715 26.59 39.97 3.37
N GLY A 716 26.12 40.98 2.62
CA GLY A 716 26.87 41.60 1.52
C GLY A 716 26.95 40.80 0.21
N LEU A 717 26.44 39.56 0.18
CA LEU A 717 26.50 38.70 -1.01
C LEU A 717 25.36 38.96 -2.01
N PHE A 718 24.18 39.35 -1.54
CA PHE A 718 22.98 39.45 -2.36
C PHE A 718 22.58 40.89 -2.63
N ALA A 719 22.25 41.17 -3.90
CA ALA A 719 21.52 42.37 -4.28
C ALA A 719 20.02 42.07 -4.30
N LEU A 720 19.22 43.06 -3.86
CA LEU A 720 17.76 43.01 -3.97
C LEU A 720 17.34 43.05 -5.45
N PRO A 721 16.63 42.04 -5.95
CA PRO A 721 16.39 41.94 -7.38
C PRO A 721 15.03 42.53 -7.80
N TYR A 722 14.30 43.17 -6.88
CA TYR A 722 12.96 43.74 -7.06
C TYR A 722 12.90 45.18 -6.56
N GLN A 723 12.10 46.03 -7.22
CA GLN A 723 12.07 47.47 -6.95
C GLN A 723 11.39 47.82 -5.61
N ASP A 724 10.50 46.95 -5.14
CA ASP A 724 9.62 47.11 -3.97
C ASP A 724 10.16 46.48 -2.69
N CYS A 725 11.38 45.91 -2.71
CA CYS A 725 12.00 45.27 -1.54
C CYS A 725 12.98 46.17 -0.78
N LYS A 726 13.05 47.47 -1.06
CA LYS A 726 14.06 48.39 -0.48
C LYS A 726 14.01 48.49 1.06
N ASN A 727 12.86 48.20 1.67
CA ASN A 727 12.65 48.28 3.12
C ASN A 727 12.61 46.89 3.79
N VAL A 728 12.96 45.82 3.07
CA VAL A 728 13.00 44.47 3.63
C VAL A 728 14.19 44.35 4.58
N ALA A 729 13.99 43.72 5.75
CA ALA A 729 15.05 43.45 6.71
C ALA A 729 16.23 42.69 6.08
N GLY A 730 17.45 43.01 6.49
CA GLY A 730 18.67 42.51 5.85
C GLY A 730 18.77 40.97 5.79
N ASP A 731 18.30 40.30 6.83
CA ASP A 731 18.25 38.84 6.95
C ASP A 731 17.28 38.18 5.95
N LYS A 732 16.31 38.91 5.40
CA LYS A 732 15.34 38.41 4.40
C LYS A 732 15.78 38.63 2.95
N ILE A 733 16.78 39.48 2.72
CA ILE A 733 17.28 39.82 1.37
C ILE A 733 17.80 38.57 0.66
N GLY A 734 18.67 37.79 1.31
CA GLY A 734 19.25 36.60 0.68
C GLY A 734 18.20 35.54 0.32
N TYR A 735 17.19 35.33 1.17
CA TYR A 735 16.09 34.41 0.87
C TYR A 735 15.30 34.83 -0.37
N ILE A 736 14.94 36.11 -0.49
CA ILE A 736 14.21 36.62 -1.67
C ILE A 736 15.08 36.52 -2.92
N SER A 737 16.38 36.85 -2.82
CA SER A 737 17.31 36.80 -3.94
C SER A 737 17.53 35.37 -4.46
N ILE A 738 17.74 34.41 -3.56
CA ILE A 738 17.88 32.99 -3.91
C ILE A 738 16.56 32.46 -4.49
N ALA A 739 15.42 32.79 -3.87
CA ALA A 739 14.12 32.34 -4.36
C ALA A 739 13.84 32.82 -5.79
N LYS A 740 14.25 34.05 -6.12
CA LYS A 740 14.20 34.55 -7.50
C LYS A 740 15.18 33.83 -8.42
N ALA A 741 16.44 33.67 -8.01
CA ALA A 741 17.47 33.03 -8.83
C ALA A 741 17.11 31.58 -9.19
N LEU A 742 16.47 30.85 -8.27
CA LEU A 742 16.00 29.49 -8.48
C LEU A 742 14.62 29.42 -9.18
N GLY A 743 13.93 30.55 -9.32
CA GLY A 743 12.59 30.63 -9.91
C GLY A 743 11.48 30.01 -9.07
N ILE A 744 11.68 29.82 -7.76
CA ILE A 744 10.71 29.11 -6.90
C ILE A 744 9.57 30.00 -6.39
N ALA A 745 9.78 31.31 -6.25
CA ALA A 745 8.78 32.25 -5.70
C ALA A 745 8.26 33.27 -6.73
N ALA A 746 8.41 32.98 -8.03
CA ALA A 746 7.87 33.81 -9.10
C ALA A 746 6.33 33.83 -9.06
N ASP A 747 5.73 35.00 -9.33
CA ASP A 747 4.28 35.07 -9.52
C ASP A 747 3.95 34.67 -10.96
N GLU A 748 3.32 33.51 -11.12
CA GLU A 748 2.85 33.01 -12.41
C GLU A 748 1.39 33.38 -12.68
N SER A 749 0.72 34.01 -11.72
CA SER A 749 -0.67 34.49 -11.90
C SER A 749 -0.78 35.70 -12.82
N GLY A 750 0.33 36.40 -13.07
CA GLY A 750 0.38 37.65 -13.82
C GLY A 750 -0.18 38.86 -13.07
N LYS A 751 -0.60 38.70 -11.81
CA LYS A 751 -1.12 39.79 -10.97
C LYS A 751 0.00 40.68 -10.41
N ILE A 752 1.20 40.13 -10.24
CA ILE A 752 2.39 40.85 -9.77
C ILE A 752 3.36 41.02 -10.94
N PRO A 753 3.76 42.26 -11.28
CA PRO A 753 4.76 42.51 -12.32
C PRO A 753 6.10 41.80 -12.04
N PRO A 754 6.84 41.30 -13.07
CA PRO A 754 8.09 40.56 -12.87
C PRO A 754 9.21 41.32 -12.13
N ASN A 755 9.13 42.66 -12.07
CA ASN A 755 10.04 43.53 -11.34
C ASN A 755 9.61 43.85 -9.89
N GLN A 756 8.49 43.29 -9.44
CA GLN A 756 7.95 43.39 -8.08
C GLN A 756 7.89 42.03 -7.39
N PHE A 757 7.96 42.03 -6.07
CA PHE A 757 7.82 40.83 -5.24
C PHE A 757 6.73 40.93 -4.18
N ARG A 758 6.37 42.14 -3.73
CA ARG A 758 5.40 42.43 -2.67
C ARG A 758 5.65 41.64 -1.38
N PRO A 759 6.77 41.90 -0.68
CA PRO A 759 7.24 41.06 0.42
C PRO A 759 6.26 40.97 1.61
N ASP A 760 5.46 42.01 1.84
CA ASP A 760 4.53 42.10 2.97
C ASP A 760 3.10 41.66 2.63
N ASP A 761 2.79 41.42 1.35
CA ASP A 761 1.51 40.83 0.96
C ASP A 761 1.44 39.36 1.43
N ASN A 762 0.26 38.90 1.81
CA ASN A 762 0.02 37.49 2.09
C ASN A 762 0.05 36.67 0.80
N ALA A 763 0.73 35.53 0.82
CA ALA A 763 0.67 34.56 -0.26
C ALA A 763 -0.72 33.88 -0.24
N THR A 764 -1.36 33.79 -1.41
CA THR A 764 -2.56 32.96 -1.51
C THR A 764 -2.19 31.48 -1.46
N TYR A 765 -3.17 30.63 -1.15
CA TYR A 765 -2.99 29.17 -1.14
C TYR A 765 -2.46 28.66 -2.49
N ALA A 766 -3.02 29.13 -3.61
CA ALA A 766 -2.55 28.74 -4.93
C ALA A 766 -1.13 29.24 -5.23
N GLN A 767 -0.78 30.47 -4.82
CA GLN A 767 0.58 31.01 -4.99
C GLN A 767 1.60 30.17 -4.22
N PHE A 768 1.30 29.84 -2.96
CA PHE A 768 2.17 29.00 -2.15
C PHE A 768 2.31 27.60 -2.72
N ALA A 769 1.21 26.97 -3.14
CA ALA A 769 1.23 25.64 -3.76
C ALA A 769 2.07 25.62 -5.04
N VAL A 770 1.90 26.58 -5.95
CA VAL A 770 2.73 26.65 -7.17
C VAL A 770 4.20 26.87 -6.84
N ALA A 771 4.50 27.69 -5.82
CA ALA A 771 5.87 27.88 -5.36
C ALA A 771 6.48 26.58 -4.78
N VAL A 772 5.69 25.79 -4.06
CA VAL A 772 6.07 24.44 -3.60
C VAL A 772 6.36 23.52 -4.77
N TYR A 773 5.50 23.47 -5.79
CA TYR A 773 5.75 22.69 -7.01
C TYR A 773 7.09 23.06 -7.66
N ASN A 774 7.35 24.37 -7.82
CA ASN A 774 8.59 24.86 -8.41
C ASN A 774 9.83 24.51 -7.56
N ALA A 775 9.66 24.39 -6.24
CA ALA A 775 10.71 24.01 -5.31
C ALA A 775 11.01 22.50 -5.27
N LEU A 776 10.12 21.64 -5.77
CA LEU A 776 10.26 20.18 -5.69
C LEU A 776 11.64 19.67 -6.15
N LYS A 777 12.17 20.22 -7.25
CA LYS A 777 13.48 19.84 -7.83
C LYS A 777 14.70 20.21 -6.98
N TYR A 778 14.51 21.01 -5.93
CA TYR A 778 15.57 21.41 -5.00
C TYR A 778 15.42 20.76 -3.63
N ILE A 779 14.24 20.21 -3.33
CA ILE A 779 13.95 19.66 -2.01
C ILE A 779 13.88 18.12 -2.02
N ARG A 780 14.02 17.47 -3.17
CA ARG A 780 13.87 16.02 -3.33
C ARG A 780 15.14 15.27 -3.68
#